data_AF-A0ABD0LIN1-F1
#
_entry.id   AF-A0ABD0LIN1-F1
#
_cell.length_a   1.000
_cell.length_b   1.000
_cell.length_c   1.000
_cell.angle_alpha   90.00
_cell.angle_beta   90.00
_cell.angle_gamma   90.00
#
_symmetry.space_group_name_H-M   'P 1'
#
loop_
_entity.id
_entity.type
_entity.pdbx_description
1 polymer ?
#
loop_
_entity_poly.entity_id
_entity_poly.type
_entity_poly.pdbx_seq_one_letter_code
_entity_poly.pdbx_strand_id
1 'polypeptide(L)'
;MDRRAALALCAALVLAGLASQGHGADYEDEFYFDSFPDNFVWAAATAAYQVEGAWREDGKGQSIWDVFSHTPGTIDNGDTGDVACDSYHKYKEDVKLLKDIGVSHYRFSISWSRVLPKGTKNVVNQAGVDYYHKLIDELLNNSIQPMVTLYHWDLPDVLEQHGGWLDERTVDIFRDYADFCFQQFGNKVKLWITFNEPYVSSVLGYGTGVMAPGRHGPGTYTYIAAHNMIRAHTKAYRLYESNYKSTQRGECGITLNFHPGLPADPSNPDDVAAAERSNQFFIGWFASPIFGNGDYPDVMKTLIGNRSLAIGLNESRLPTFTPQEITQTRGAADFLGLNYYTSHYTTTQIHAPDPPDYNTDSDIRTWYDPDWPQTGSAWLRPYPRGLRAALNWLRDKYNNVTVYITENGVSKRDDGLRDQDRIDYMQDHINEVLKAIRLDGCNVRGYTAWSLIDNFEWARGYSEKFGLHYVNFSDPNRPRVPRASARWYASLIKDNSFQRGYQARGGRALGEVQSEDDFEVLYDQFPDDFVWATATSAYQIEGGWNADGKGMSIWDKWTHDGRANNGETGDVACDSYHKYREDVQLMANMKVTHYRFSISWSRIMPDGTRASENQPGVDYYNNLINELLAHNIQPMLTLYHWDLPQALQDKYGGWLNESMNDVFVDYSRFCFQAFGDRVKLWITFNEPPIISILGYSDGVFAPGIKNQAVNPYIAARNIILSHAKTYRMYKDEFFATQGGEVGITINYGWSEPMDPLSQADVEAAERSIEFYGGIYGHPILLNGDWPDVVKWRVGNRSQEQGLSQSRLPEFSETEKQLIK
;
A
#
# COMPACT_ATOMS: atom_id res chain seq x y z
N MET A 1 46.31 -11.54 36.79
CA MET A 1 45.38 -11.30 35.66
C MET A 1 45.14 -9.81 35.58
N ASP A 2 45.57 -9.22 34.47
CA ASP A 2 45.92 -7.80 34.36
C ASP A 2 44.68 -6.92 34.12
N ARG A 3 44.48 -5.91 34.99
CA ARG A 3 43.38 -4.93 34.92
C ARG A 3 43.37 -4.16 33.60
N ARG A 4 44.46 -4.17 32.83
CA ARG A 4 44.53 -3.57 31.48
C ARG A 4 43.72 -4.32 30.42
N ALA A 5 43.50 -5.63 30.56
CA ALA A 5 42.69 -6.39 29.60
C ALA A 5 41.18 -6.17 29.77
N ALA A 6 40.71 -5.98 31.01
CA ALA A 6 39.31 -5.69 31.30
C ALA A 6 38.91 -4.26 30.89
N LEU A 7 39.82 -3.28 31.04
CA LEU A 7 39.60 -1.91 30.58
C LEU A 7 39.64 -1.79 29.04
N ALA A 8 40.42 -2.64 28.35
CA ALA A 8 40.42 -2.70 26.89
C ALA A 8 39.12 -3.31 26.33
N LEU A 9 38.54 -4.31 27.00
CA LEU A 9 37.26 -4.92 26.61
C LEU A 9 36.07 -3.98 26.86
N CYS A 10 36.07 -3.25 27.99
CA CYS A 10 35.04 -2.23 28.25
C CYS A 10 35.17 -1.01 27.33
N ALA A 11 36.39 -0.60 26.97
CA ALA A 11 36.59 0.49 26.00
C ALA A 11 36.16 0.08 24.58
N ALA A 12 36.35 -1.18 24.17
CA ALA A 12 35.86 -1.69 22.89
C ALA A 12 34.32 -1.79 22.83
N LEU A 13 33.66 -2.16 23.93
CA LEU A 13 32.19 -2.18 24.04
C LEU A 13 31.58 -0.77 24.12
N VAL A 14 32.27 0.18 24.77
CA VAL A 14 31.83 1.59 24.83
C VAL A 14 32.11 2.34 23.53
N LEU A 15 33.18 2.02 22.79
CA LEU A 15 33.43 2.58 21.46
C LEU A 15 32.50 1.98 20.38
N ALA A 16 32.08 0.73 20.52
CA ALA A 16 31.01 0.15 19.68
C ALA A 16 29.63 0.79 19.98
N GLY A 17 29.37 1.15 21.24
CA GLY A 17 28.15 1.87 21.65
C GLY A 17 28.15 3.38 21.38
N LEU A 18 29.31 4.01 21.17
CA LEU A 18 29.43 5.43 20.82
C LEU A 18 29.59 5.67 19.30
N ALA A 19 29.97 4.65 18.53
CA ALA A 19 29.93 4.70 17.07
C ALA A 19 28.51 4.53 16.49
N SER A 20 27.52 4.16 17.30
CA SER A 20 26.10 4.09 16.90
C SER A 20 25.27 5.32 17.27
N GLN A 21 25.85 6.31 17.97
CA GLN A 21 25.11 7.52 18.40
C GLN A 21 25.39 8.78 17.58
N GLY A 22 25.93 8.62 16.38
CA GLY A 22 25.89 9.68 15.37
C GLY A 22 25.88 9.04 13.99
N HIS A 23 24.79 9.24 13.24
CA HIS A 23 24.50 8.76 11.88
C HIS A 23 23.67 7.46 11.72
N GLY A 24 23.03 6.93 12.78
CA GLY A 24 22.27 5.66 12.71
C GLY A 24 20.75 5.73 12.91
N ALA A 25 20.20 6.82 13.45
CA ALA A 25 18.78 6.89 13.83
C ALA A 25 17.85 7.41 12.72
N ASP A 26 18.36 8.13 11.72
CA ASP A 26 17.52 8.78 10.71
C ASP A 26 16.94 7.81 9.66
N TYR A 27 17.47 6.58 9.52
CA TYR A 27 17.09 5.65 8.44
C TYR A 27 16.25 4.44 8.88
N GLU A 28 16.00 4.24 10.17
CA GLU A 28 15.27 3.04 10.61
C GLU A 28 13.81 3.05 10.18
N ASP A 29 13.20 4.24 10.12
CA ASP A 29 11.77 4.42 9.90
C ASP A 29 11.46 4.95 8.49
N GLU A 30 12.45 5.46 7.76
CA GLU A 30 12.27 6.02 6.42
C GLU A 30 12.23 4.95 5.32
N PHE A 31 11.38 5.13 4.30
CA PHE A 31 11.36 4.28 3.12
C PHE A 31 12.62 4.51 2.26
N TYR A 32 13.30 3.43 1.87
CA TYR A 32 14.56 3.53 1.15
C TYR A 32 14.38 3.44 -0.37
N PHE A 33 14.77 4.48 -1.09
CA PHE A 33 14.66 4.55 -2.55
C PHE A 33 16.00 4.24 -3.22
N ASP A 34 16.12 3.04 -3.78
CA ASP A 34 17.26 2.61 -4.59
C ASP A 34 16.86 1.42 -5.49
N SER A 35 17.78 0.94 -6.30
CA SER A 35 17.62 -0.25 -7.14
C SER A 35 18.10 -1.51 -6.42
N PHE A 36 17.52 -2.66 -6.75
CA PHE A 36 18.09 -3.96 -6.41
C PHE A 36 19.30 -4.25 -7.32
N PRO A 37 20.18 -5.21 -6.97
CA PRO A 37 21.23 -5.66 -7.87
C PRO A 37 20.67 -6.12 -9.23
N ASP A 38 21.41 -5.90 -10.33
CA ASP A 38 20.93 -6.22 -11.69
C ASP A 38 20.55 -7.69 -11.89
N ASN A 39 21.18 -8.60 -11.15
CA ASN A 39 20.93 -10.03 -11.19
C ASN A 39 20.05 -10.53 -10.04
N PHE A 40 19.29 -9.65 -9.40
CA PHE A 40 18.36 -10.03 -8.33
C PHE A 40 17.25 -10.94 -8.86
N VAL A 41 16.98 -12.02 -8.15
CA VAL A 41 15.96 -13.00 -8.52
C VAL A 41 14.60 -12.54 -8.01
N TRP A 42 13.70 -12.21 -8.94
CA TRP A 42 12.29 -11.98 -8.64
C TRP A 42 11.48 -13.23 -8.97
N ALA A 43 10.70 -13.71 -8.00
CA ALA A 43 9.96 -14.96 -8.11
C ALA A 43 8.56 -14.88 -7.48
N ALA A 44 7.74 -15.87 -7.83
CA ALA A 44 6.53 -16.24 -7.08
C ALA A 44 6.59 -17.74 -6.77
N ALA A 45 5.86 -18.17 -5.74
CA ALA A 45 5.89 -19.54 -5.26
C ALA A 45 4.52 -20.22 -5.16
N THR A 46 4.54 -21.55 -5.21
CA THR A 46 3.41 -22.47 -4.91
C THR A 46 3.95 -23.80 -4.36
N ALA A 47 3.10 -24.62 -3.74
CA ALA A 47 3.41 -26.00 -3.37
C ALA A 47 2.47 -27.01 -4.05
N ALA A 48 2.97 -28.21 -4.32
CA ALA A 48 2.29 -29.23 -5.10
C ALA A 48 0.89 -29.57 -4.56
N TYR A 49 0.78 -29.94 -3.28
CA TYR A 49 -0.52 -30.28 -2.68
C TYR A 49 -1.50 -29.10 -2.67
N GLN A 50 -0.98 -27.87 -2.58
CA GLN A 50 -1.81 -26.67 -2.49
C GLN A 50 -2.45 -26.28 -3.84
N VAL A 51 -1.80 -26.59 -4.97
CA VAL A 51 -2.25 -26.10 -6.29
C VAL A 51 -2.53 -27.19 -7.33
N GLU A 52 -1.86 -28.35 -7.27
CA GLU A 52 -1.92 -29.32 -8.37
C GLU A 52 -3.30 -29.98 -8.53
N GLY A 53 -3.89 -30.44 -7.43
CA GLY A 53 -5.06 -31.31 -7.48
C GLY A 53 -4.75 -32.66 -8.13
N ALA A 54 -5.73 -33.21 -8.86
CA ALA A 54 -5.63 -34.48 -9.59
C ALA A 54 -5.04 -35.60 -8.70
N TRP A 55 -5.54 -35.71 -7.48
CA TRP A 55 -4.87 -36.43 -6.39
C TRP A 55 -4.75 -37.95 -6.60
N ARG A 56 -5.60 -38.52 -7.48
CA ARG A 56 -5.64 -39.94 -7.87
C ARG A 56 -5.54 -40.17 -9.38
N GLU A 57 -5.22 -39.13 -10.14
CA GLU A 57 -5.09 -39.26 -11.59
C GLU A 57 -3.72 -39.83 -11.97
N ASP A 58 -3.67 -40.45 -13.15
CA ASP A 58 -2.44 -40.95 -13.77
C ASP A 58 -1.52 -41.77 -12.85
N GLY A 59 -2.09 -42.51 -11.90
CA GLY A 59 -1.36 -43.41 -11.02
C GLY A 59 -0.61 -42.74 -9.85
N LYS A 60 -0.89 -41.46 -9.54
CA LYS A 60 -0.39 -40.82 -8.31
C LYS A 60 -0.76 -41.63 -7.06
N GLY A 61 0.20 -41.80 -6.16
CA GLY A 61 0.00 -42.41 -4.84
C GLY A 61 -0.61 -41.41 -3.84
N GLN A 62 -1.08 -41.93 -2.71
CA GLN A 62 -1.56 -41.08 -1.61
C GLN A 62 -0.36 -40.46 -0.87
N SER A 63 -0.48 -39.17 -0.56
CA SER A 63 0.36 -38.46 0.39
C SER A 63 -0.29 -38.44 1.77
N ILE A 64 0.48 -38.06 2.78
CA ILE A 64 -0.03 -37.84 4.13
C ILE A 64 -1.12 -36.76 4.19
N TRP A 65 -1.08 -35.76 3.29
CA TRP A 65 -2.12 -34.72 3.22
C TRP A 65 -3.41 -35.22 2.57
N ASP A 66 -3.32 -36.15 1.60
CA ASP A 66 -4.50 -36.83 1.08
C ASP A 66 -5.22 -37.53 2.26
N VAL A 67 -4.50 -38.27 3.10
CA VAL A 67 -5.11 -38.96 4.26
C VAL A 67 -5.62 -37.97 5.32
N PHE A 68 -4.82 -36.96 5.64
CA PHE A 68 -5.14 -36.00 6.70
C PHE A 68 -6.39 -35.18 6.36
N SER A 69 -6.49 -34.63 5.15
CA SER A 69 -7.63 -33.80 4.74
C SER A 69 -8.94 -34.59 4.58
N HIS A 70 -8.86 -35.89 4.25
CA HIS A 70 -10.02 -36.78 4.23
C HIS A 70 -10.44 -37.27 5.63
N THR A 71 -9.67 -36.96 6.68
CA THR A 71 -10.01 -37.33 8.05
C THR A 71 -10.95 -36.27 8.66
N PRO A 72 -12.15 -36.62 9.14
CA PRO A 72 -13.08 -35.64 9.69
C PRO A 72 -12.50 -34.84 10.86
N GLY A 73 -12.66 -33.51 10.82
CA GLY A 73 -12.29 -32.60 11.91
C GLY A 73 -10.84 -32.11 11.91
N THR A 74 -10.04 -32.46 10.90
CA THR A 74 -8.64 -32.01 10.77
C THR A 74 -8.49 -30.70 9.97
N ILE A 75 -9.50 -30.34 9.17
CA ILE A 75 -9.56 -29.12 8.35
C ILE A 75 -10.80 -28.30 8.74
N ASP A 76 -10.67 -26.98 8.88
CA ASP A 76 -11.70 -26.08 9.43
C ASP A 76 -13.10 -26.24 8.78
N ASN A 77 -13.18 -26.51 7.47
CA ASN A 77 -14.45 -26.71 6.74
C ASN A 77 -14.61 -28.13 6.13
N GLY A 78 -13.72 -29.06 6.45
CA GLY A 78 -13.66 -30.36 5.75
C GLY A 78 -13.27 -30.27 4.27
N ASP A 79 -12.64 -29.16 3.87
CA ASP A 79 -12.08 -28.98 2.53
C ASP A 79 -10.98 -30.03 2.26
N THR A 80 -10.81 -30.42 0.99
CA THR A 80 -9.69 -31.27 0.55
C THR A 80 -8.89 -30.61 -0.57
N GLY A 81 -7.66 -31.09 -0.77
CA GLY A 81 -6.77 -30.69 -1.86
C GLY A 81 -6.99 -31.48 -3.16
N ASP A 82 -8.08 -32.24 -3.27
CA ASP A 82 -8.32 -33.20 -4.37
C ASP A 82 -8.25 -32.55 -5.76
N VAL A 83 -8.85 -31.35 -5.87
CA VAL A 83 -8.85 -30.52 -7.08
C VAL A 83 -7.99 -29.28 -6.87
N ALA A 84 -8.06 -28.66 -5.70
CA ALA A 84 -7.33 -27.42 -5.40
C ALA A 84 -7.48 -26.37 -6.52
N CYS A 85 -6.37 -25.88 -7.07
CA CYS A 85 -6.34 -24.95 -8.19
C CYS A 85 -6.35 -25.64 -9.55
N ASP A 86 -6.24 -26.97 -9.61
CA ASP A 86 -6.18 -27.75 -10.85
C ASP A 86 -4.94 -27.43 -11.72
N SER A 87 -3.83 -27.05 -11.10
CA SER A 87 -2.58 -26.74 -11.81
C SER A 87 -1.99 -27.93 -12.55
N TYR A 88 -2.33 -29.18 -12.17
CA TYR A 88 -1.93 -30.37 -12.93
C TYR A 88 -2.39 -30.29 -14.40
N HIS A 89 -3.61 -29.78 -14.63
CA HIS A 89 -4.16 -29.57 -15.96
C HIS A 89 -3.89 -28.16 -16.52
N LYS A 90 -3.77 -27.17 -15.64
CA LYS A 90 -3.72 -25.74 -15.99
C LYS A 90 -2.34 -25.09 -15.90
N TYR A 91 -1.27 -25.88 -15.80
CA TYR A 91 0.10 -25.36 -15.67
C TYR A 91 0.47 -24.30 -16.73
N LYS A 92 -0.06 -24.39 -17.96
CA LYS A 92 0.17 -23.36 -19.00
C LYS A 92 -0.49 -22.02 -18.67
N GLU A 93 -1.68 -22.04 -18.07
CA GLU A 93 -2.33 -20.82 -17.58
C GLU A 93 -1.48 -20.20 -16.48
N ASP A 94 -0.99 -21.01 -15.54
CA ASP A 94 -0.15 -20.53 -14.43
C ASP A 94 1.20 -19.97 -14.91
N VAL A 95 1.84 -20.59 -15.90
CA VAL A 95 3.07 -20.04 -16.55
C VAL A 95 2.78 -18.72 -17.27
N LYS A 96 1.59 -18.57 -17.86
CA LYS A 96 1.18 -17.28 -18.44
C LYS A 96 1.11 -16.20 -17.36
N LEU A 97 0.55 -16.49 -16.18
CA LEU A 97 0.47 -15.51 -15.08
C LEU A 97 1.87 -15.05 -14.63
N LEU A 98 2.80 -16.00 -14.49
CA LEU A 98 4.20 -15.71 -14.15
C LEU A 98 4.85 -14.78 -15.18
N LYS A 99 4.62 -15.05 -16.47
CA LYS A 99 5.10 -14.20 -17.56
C LYS A 99 4.47 -12.81 -17.55
N ASP A 100 3.18 -12.72 -17.26
CA ASP A 100 2.45 -11.44 -17.18
C ASP A 100 2.97 -10.58 -16.01
N ILE A 101 3.36 -11.19 -14.89
CA ILE A 101 4.05 -10.50 -13.78
C ILE A 101 5.49 -10.11 -14.18
N GLY A 102 6.16 -10.92 -15.00
CA GLY A 102 7.53 -10.67 -15.43
C GLY A 102 8.60 -11.21 -14.48
N VAL A 103 8.26 -12.17 -13.61
CA VAL A 103 9.24 -12.83 -12.73
C VAL A 103 10.34 -13.54 -13.53
N SER A 104 11.55 -13.59 -12.98
CA SER A 104 12.66 -14.33 -13.59
C SER A 104 12.67 -15.80 -13.19
N HIS A 105 12.10 -16.13 -12.02
CA HIS A 105 12.04 -17.50 -11.50
C HIS A 105 10.65 -17.87 -11.01
N TYR A 106 10.37 -19.18 -11.01
CA TYR A 106 9.19 -19.74 -10.37
C TYR A 106 9.59 -20.85 -9.42
N ARG A 107 9.18 -20.70 -8.15
CA ARG A 107 9.40 -21.71 -7.12
C ARG A 107 8.20 -22.64 -7.02
N PHE A 108 8.42 -23.92 -7.29
CA PHE A 108 7.38 -24.95 -7.15
C PHE A 108 7.97 -26.22 -6.54
N SER A 109 7.12 -27.11 -6.01
CA SER A 109 7.57 -28.40 -5.49
C SER A 109 7.18 -29.57 -6.39
N ILE A 110 7.99 -30.63 -6.35
CA ILE A 110 7.65 -31.91 -6.95
C ILE A 110 6.89 -32.74 -5.92
N SER A 111 5.73 -33.28 -6.28
CA SER A 111 5.02 -34.20 -5.41
C SER A 111 5.64 -35.58 -5.45
N TRP A 112 6.25 -35.97 -4.32
CA TRP A 112 6.94 -37.25 -4.19
C TRP A 112 5.98 -38.41 -4.49
N SER A 113 4.76 -38.38 -3.96
CA SER A 113 3.74 -39.40 -4.20
C SER A 113 3.26 -39.45 -5.65
N ARG A 114 3.41 -38.37 -6.43
CA ARG A 114 3.06 -38.33 -7.85
C ARG A 114 4.11 -39.01 -8.72
N VAL A 115 5.39 -38.73 -8.50
CA VAL A 115 6.48 -39.32 -9.31
C VAL A 115 6.87 -40.72 -8.85
N LEU A 116 6.81 -41.00 -7.54
CA LEU A 116 7.09 -42.31 -6.95
C LEU A 116 5.91 -42.74 -6.06
N PRO A 117 4.84 -43.34 -6.62
CA PRO A 117 3.61 -43.68 -5.88
C PRO A 117 3.79 -44.65 -4.71
N LYS A 118 4.91 -45.39 -4.68
CA LYS A 118 5.28 -46.30 -3.59
C LYS A 118 6.43 -45.77 -2.73
N GLY A 119 6.72 -44.47 -2.83
CA GLY A 119 7.79 -43.77 -2.11
C GLY A 119 9.22 -44.09 -2.55
N THR A 120 9.42 -45.12 -3.38
CA THR A 120 10.74 -45.59 -3.82
C THR A 120 10.82 -45.63 -5.34
N LYS A 121 12.03 -45.51 -5.89
CA LYS A 121 12.32 -45.55 -7.33
C LYS A 121 12.05 -46.90 -8.01
N ASN A 122 11.59 -47.91 -7.26
CA ASN A 122 11.18 -49.20 -7.78
C ASN A 122 9.89 -49.12 -8.61
N VAL A 123 9.04 -48.13 -8.33
CA VAL A 123 7.80 -47.88 -9.07
C VAL A 123 7.76 -46.40 -9.43
N VAL A 124 8.16 -46.09 -10.67
CA VAL A 124 8.13 -44.75 -11.22
C VAL A 124 6.81 -44.53 -11.96
N ASN A 125 6.15 -43.41 -11.68
CA ASN A 125 5.01 -42.97 -12.45
C ASN A 125 5.45 -42.02 -13.57
N GLN A 126 5.52 -42.54 -14.80
CA GLN A 126 5.99 -41.77 -15.94
C GLN A 126 5.09 -40.57 -16.25
N ALA A 127 3.76 -40.67 -16.08
CA ALA A 127 2.87 -39.55 -16.34
C ALA A 127 3.11 -38.37 -15.38
N GLY A 128 3.37 -38.67 -14.11
CA GLY A 128 3.80 -37.67 -13.12
C GLY A 128 5.14 -37.02 -13.47
N VAL A 129 6.11 -37.81 -13.95
CA VAL A 129 7.42 -37.31 -14.43
C VAL A 129 7.25 -36.41 -15.66
N ASP A 130 6.42 -36.83 -16.61
CA ASP A 130 6.11 -36.09 -17.84
C ASP A 130 5.42 -34.76 -17.55
N TYR A 131 4.56 -34.69 -16.53
CA TYR A 131 3.96 -33.44 -16.07
C TYR A 131 5.02 -32.41 -15.65
N TYR A 132 5.96 -32.78 -14.78
CA TYR A 132 7.01 -31.85 -14.36
C TYR A 132 7.96 -31.49 -15.50
N HIS A 133 8.26 -32.40 -16.42
CA HIS A 133 8.99 -32.04 -17.64
C HIS A 133 8.25 -31.00 -18.47
N LYS A 134 6.93 -31.17 -18.67
CA LYS A 134 6.10 -30.22 -19.41
C LYS A 134 6.05 -28.85 -18.73
N LEU A 135 5.90 -28.80 -17.39
CA LEU A 135 5.93 -27.55 -16.64
C LEU A 135 7.29 -26.86 -16.75
N ILE A 136 8.39 -27.58 -16.52
CA ILE A 136 9.76 -27.04 -16.63
C ILE A 136 10.03 -26.52 -18.04
N ASP A 137 9.61 -27.26 -19.07
CA ASP A 137 9.80 -26.84 -20.46
C ASP A 137 8.96 -25.62 -20.80
N GLU A 138 7.74 -25.53 -20.32
CA GLU A 138 6.89 -24.34 -20.50
C GLU A 138 7.48 -23.11 -19.81
N LEU A 139 8.04 -23.26 -18.60
CA LEU A 139 8.75 -22.17 -17.90
C LEU A 139 9.95 -21.67 -18.72
N LEU A 140 10.81 -22.59 -19.15
CA LEU A 140 12.01 -22.24 -19.92
C LEU A 140 11.67 -21.63 -21.28
N ASN A 141 10.62 -22.12 -21.95
CA ASN A 141 10.12 -21.54 -23.20
C ASN A 141 9.61 -20.09 -23.02
N ASN A 142 9.24 -19.70 -21.79
CA ASN A 142 8.85 -18.35 -21.44
C ASN A 142 9.96 -17.59 -20.68
N SER A 143 11.20 -18.09 -20.73
CA SER A 143 12.39 -17.49 -20.09
C SER A 143 12.31 -17.38 -18.57
N ILE A 144 11.50 -18.22 -17.93
CA ILE A 144 11.38 -18.31 -16.48
C ILE A 144 12.22 -19.50 -16.01
N GLN A 145 13.11 -19.28 -15.04
CA GLN A 145 13.97 -20.34 -14.51
C GLN A 145 13.25 -21.11 -13.38
N PRO A 146 13.31 -22.46 -13.38
CA PRO A 146 12.71 -23.26 -12.32
C PRO A 146 13.57 -23.27 -11.05
N MET A 147 12.95 -22.94 -9.92
CA MET A 147 13.47 -23.16 -8.57
C MET A 147 12.67 -24.30 -7.93
N VAL A 148 13.27 -25.47 -7.74
CA VAL A 148 12.52 -26.69 -7.42
C VAL A 148 12.72 -27.13 -5.98
N THR A 149 11.61 -27.29 -5.27
CA THR A 149 11.57 -27.89 -3.93
C THR A 149 11.26 -29.40 -4.02
N LEU A 150 12.12 -30.24 -3.45
CA LEU A 150 11.95 -31.69 -3.48
C LEU A 150 10.86 -32.17 -2.51
N TYR A 151 10.82 -31.59 -1.31
CA TYR A 151 9.84 -31.94 -0.28
C TYR A 151 9.14 -30.70 0.27
N HIS A 152 7.84 -30.61 -0.02
CA HIS A 152 6.95 -29.58 0.53
C HIS A 152 5.77 -30.26 1.25
N TRP A 153 6.12 -30.99 2.31
CA TRP A 153 5.22 -31.60 3.30
C TRP A 153 4.33 -32.74 2.80
N ASP A 154 4.52 -33.22 1.57
CA ASP A 154 3.65 -34.20 0.92
C ASP A 154 4.26 -35.61 0.84
N LEU A 155 4.75 -36.10 1.99
CA LEU A 155 5.30 -37.45 2.13
C LEU A 155 4.33 -38.50 1.59
N PRO A 156 4.79 -39.50 0.79
CA PRO A 156 3.96 -40.63 0.41
C PRO A 156 3.46 -41.38 1.65
N ASP A 157 2.15 -41.59 1.77
CA ASP A 157 1.52 -42.19 2.95
C ASP A 157 2.05 -43.61 3.25
N VAL A 158 2.46 -44.34 2.21
CA VAL A 158 3.08 -45.67 2.38
C VAL A 158 4.37 -45.62 3.22
N LEU A 159 5.10 -44.50 3.21
CA LEU A 159 6.28 -44.32 4.06
C LEU A 159 5.85 -43.95 5.50
N GLU A 160 4.80 -43.14 5.65
CA GLU A 160 4.23 -42.82 6.97
C GLU A 160 3.70 -44.05 7.70
N GLN A 161 3.07 -44.98 6.97
CA GLN A 161 2.64 -46.28 7.51
C GLN A 161 3.81 -47.12 8.09
N HIS A 162 5.05 -46.81 7.69
CA HIS A 162 6.27 -47.42 8.23
C HIS A 162 7.03 -46.52 9.22
N GLY A 163 6.41 -45.43 9.68
CA GLY A 163 6.98 -44.49 10.66
C GLY A 163 7.38 -43.13 10.09
N GLY A 164 7.35 -42.96 8.76
CA GLY A 164 7.64 -41.70 8.09
C GLY A 164 8.97 -41.11 8.53
N TRP A 165 8.98 -39.85 8.96
CA TRP A 165 10.21 -39.19 9.43
C TRP A 165 10.71 -39.67 10.79
N LEU A 166 9.95 -40.49 11.53
CA LEU A 166 10.44 -41.16 12.74
C LEU A 166 11.31 -42.38 12.42
N ASP A 167 11.21 -42.93 11.21
CA ASP A 167 12.04 -44.05 10.75
C ASP A 167 13.31 -43.54 10.07
N GLU A 168 14.47 -43.93 10.60
CA GLU A 168 15.77 -43.54 10.03
C GLU A 168 15.99 -44.05 8.60
N ARG A 169 15.28 -45.12 8.18
CA ARG A 169 15.36 -45.63 6.80
C ARG A 169 14.84 -44.61 5.79
N THR A 170 13.92 -43.72 6.20
CA THR A 170 13.39 -42.64 5.37
C THR A 170 14.49 -41.69 4.91
N VAL A 171 15.59 -41.57 5.65
CA VAL A 171 16.76 -40.76 5.29
C VAL A 171 17.37 -41.21 3.96
N ASP A 172 17.61 -42.52 3.80
CA ASP A 172 18.17 -43.06 2.56
C ASP A 172 17.13 -43.17 1.43
N ILE A 173 15.85 -43.37 1.77
CA ILE A 173 14.75 -43.34 0.80
C ILE A 173 14.61 -41.94 0.19
N PHE A 174 14.70 -40.88 1.00
CA PHE A 174 14.72 -39.50 0.51
C PHE A 174 15.95 -39.20 -0.35
N ARG A 175 17.14 -39.66 0.07
CA ARG A 175 18.36 -39.55 -0.76
C ARG A 175 18.14 -40.17 -2.15
N ASP A 176 17.53 -41.35 -2.23
CA ASP A 176 17.24 -42.02 -3.51
C ASP A 176 16.17 -41.31 -4.35
N TYR A 177 15.20 -40.67 -3.70
CA TYR A 177 14.22 -39.80 -4.38
C TYR A 177 14.88 -38.52 -4.92
N ALA A 178 15.77 -37.89 -4.15
CA ALA A 178 16.55 -36.74 -4.60
C ALA A 178 17.46 -37.11 -5.78
N ASP A 179 18.16 -38.26 -5.71
CA ASP A 179 18.95 -38.84 -6.80
C ASP A 179 18.12 -38.95 -8.09
N PHE A 180 16.93 -39.53 -7.98
CA PHE A 180 16.00 -39.65 -9.09
C PHE A 180 15.63 -38.28 -9.68
N CYS A 181 15.26 -37.30 -8.85
CA CYS A 181 14.90 -35.96 -9.32
C CYS A 181 16.07 -35.23 -10.00
N PHE A 182 17.28 -35.32 -9.45
CA PHE A 182 18.47 -34.72 -10.03
C PHE A 182 18.79 -35.34 -11.40
N GLN A 183 18.63 -36.65 -11.56
CA GLN A 183 18.81 -37.34 -12.84
C GLN A 183 17.77 -36.90 -13.88
N GLN A 184 16.49 -36.82 -13.49
CA GLN A 184 15.42 -36.46 -14.41
C GLN A 184 15.48 -34.99 -14.82
N PHE A 185 15.58 -34.07 -13.86
CA PHE A 185 15.31 -32.65 -14.09
C PHE A 185 16.55 -31.74 -13.99
N GLY A 186 17.66 -32.20 -13.40
CA GLY A 186 18.81 -31.36 -13.06
C GLY A 186 19.58 -30.78 -14.25
N ASN A 187 19.39 -31.31 -15.45
CA ASN A 187 19.89 -30.68 -16.67
C ASN A 187 19.25 -29.30 -16.92
N LYS A 188 17.97 -29.13 -16.54
CA LYS A 188 17.15 -27.93 -16.75
C LYS A 188 17.00 -27.08 -15.48
N VAL A 189 17.05 -27.70 -14.30
CA VAL A 189 16.90 -27.02 -13.00
C VAL A 189 18.26 -26.59 -12.44
N LYS A 190 18.37 -25.33 -12.01
CA LYS A 190 19.62 -24.75 -11.46
C LYS A 190 19.54 -24.30 -10.01
N LEU A 191 18.34 -24.21 -9.44
CA LEU A 191 18.15 -23.93 -8.01
C LEU A 191 17.32 -25.05 -7.40
N TRP A 192 17.94 -25.82 -6.51
CA TRP A 192 17.32 -26.93 -5.79
C TRP A 192 17.14 -26.61 -4.32
N ILE A 193 15.95 -26.87 -3.80
CA ILE A 193 15.62 -26.82 -2.38
C ILE A 193 15.25 -28.23 -1.95
N THR A 194 15.94 -28.75 -0.93
CA THR A 194 15.66 -30.10 -0.43
C THR A 194 14.36 -30.15 0.37
N PHE A 195 14.25 -29.34 1.43
CA PHE A 195 13.08 -29.25 2.30
C PHE A 195 12.56 -27.82 2.36
N ASN A 196 11.23 -27.68 2.32
CA ASN A 196 10.55 -26.48 2.81
C ASN A 196 10.23 -26.63 4.30
N GLU A 197 10.67 -25.68 5.12
CA GLU A 197 10.27 -25.51 6.52
C GLU A 197 10.23 -26.82 7.32
N PRO A 198 11.37 -27.51 7.50
CA PRO A 198 11.41 -28.77 8.24
C PRO A 198 10.91 -28.62 9.69
N TYR A 199 10.96 -27.41 10.27
CA TYR A 199 10.32 -27.07 11.54
C TYR A 199 8.83 -27.38 11.53
N VAL A 200 8.10 -26.96 10.49
CA VAL A 200 6.66 -27.16 10.41
C VAL A 200 6.33 -28.63 10.34
N SER A 201 7.02 -29.38 9.48
CA SER A 201 6.82 -30.82 9.37
C SER A 201 7.15 -31.55 10.68
N SER A 202 8.23 -31.20 11.38
CA SER A 202 8.63 -31.89 12.62
C SER A 202 7.77 -31.50 13.82
N VAL A 203 7.51 -30.21 14.04
CA VAL A 203 6.79 -29.71 15.22
C VAL A 203 5.28 -29.83 15.03
N LEU A 204 4.73 -29.33 13.92
CA LEU A 204 3.28 -29.34 13.71
C LEU A 204 2.76 -30.70 13.22
N GLY A 205 3.59 -31.45 12.50
CA GLY A 205 3.25 -32.79 11.99
C GLY A 205 3.48 -33.94 12.97
N TYR A 206 4.59 -33.93 13.71
CA TYR A 206 4.97 -35.02 14.65
C TYR A 206 5.00 -34.62 16.14
N GLY A 207 4.79 -33.34 16.46
CA GLY A 207 4.75 -32.82 17.83
C GLY A 207 3.32 -32.50 18.28
N THR A 208 2.77 -31.40 17.80
CA THR A 208 1.42 -30.92 18.19
C THR A 208 0.31 -31.66 17.44
N GLY A 209 0.59 -32.23 16.27
CA GLY A 209 -0.36 -32.98 15.46
C GLY A 209 -1.42 -32.13 14.75
N VAL A 210 -1.23 -30.82 14.65
CA VAL A 210 -2.18 -29.90 13.99
C VAL A 210 -2.00 -29.83 12.46
N MET A 211 -0.96 -30.48 11.93
CA MET A 211 -0.73 -30.68 10.50
C MET A 211 -0.47 -32.16 10.20
N ALA A 212 -0.55 -32.56 8.92
CA ALA A 212 -0.22 -33.93 8.51
C ALA A 212 1.21 -34.32 8.94
N PRO A 213 1.43 -35.57 9.42
CA PRO A 213 0.48 -36.68 9.51
C PRO A 213 -0.38 -36.71 10.78
N GLY A 214 -0.39 -35.65 11.60
CA GLY A 214 -1.24 -35.56 12.79
C GLY A 214 -0.74 -36.38 13.98
N ARG A 215 0.59 -36.59 14.09
CA ARG A 215 1.18 -37.38 15.16
C ARG A 215 1.53 -36.50 16.36
N HIS A 216 1.37 -37.10 17.53
CA HIS A 216 1.70 -36.52 18.82
C HIS A 216 2.48 -37.56 19.65
N GLY A 217 3.54 -37.13 20.34
CA GLY A 217 4.41 -38.01 21.13
C GLY A 217 4.92 -37.33 22.40
N PRO A 218 5.50 -38.09 23.35
CA PRO A 218 5.93 -37.59 24.67
C PRO A 218 7.25 -36.78 24.58
N GLY A 219 7.26 -35.73 23.76
CA GLY A 219 8.39 -34.80 23.63
C GLY A 219 9.64 -35.35 22.95
N THR A 220 9.56 -36.45 22.19
CA THR A 220 10.69 -37.03 21.41
C THR A 220 10.47 -37.03 19.90
N TYR A 221 9.23 -37.21 19.43
CA TYR A 221 8.92 -37.36 18.01
C TYR A 221 9.39 -36.18 17.16
N THR A 222 9.12 -34.96 17.60
CA THR A 222 9.60 -33.71 17.00
C THR A 222 11.11 -33.70 16.77
N TYR A 223 11.89 -34.14 17.77
CA TYR A 223 13.34 -34.16 17.69
C TYR A 223 13.86 -35.27 16.78
N ILE A 224 13.27 -36.46 16.80
CA ILE A 224 13.63 -37.58 15.93
C ILE A 224 13.34 -37.23 14.46
N ALA A 225 12.14 -36.70 14.18
CA ALA A 225 11.74 -36.30 12.84
C ALA A 225 12.68 -35.23 12.26
N ALA A 226 12.95 -34.17 13.01
CA ALA A 226 13.88 -33.11 12.60
C ALA A 226 15.32 -33.63 12.41
N HIS A 227 15.79 -34.52 13.29
CA HIS A 227 17.11 -35.12 13.16
C HIS A 227 17.24 -35.91 11.85
N ASN A 228 16.25 -36.75 11.55
CA ASN A 228 16.23 -37.50 10.30
C ASN A 228 16.09 -36.59 9.07
N MET A 229 15.31 -35.51 9.13
CA MET A 229 15.22 -34.52 8.05
C MET A 229 16.55 -33.82 7.79
N ILE A 230 17.29 -33.40 8.83
CA ILE A 230 18.62 -32.80 8.67
C ILE A 230 19.58 -33.82 8.04
N ARG A 231 19.59 -35.08 8.50
CA ARG A 231 20.41 -36.14 7.90
C ARG A 231 20.04 -36.39 6.43
N ALA A 232 18.75 -36.34 6.10
CA ALA A 232 18.25 -36.54 4.75
C ALA A 232 18.66 -35.40 3.82
N HIS A 233 18.56 -34.15 4.30
CA HIS A 233 19.10 -32.97 3.63
C HIS A 233 20.60 -33.13 3.36
N THR A 234 21.40 -33.46 4.38
CA THR A 234 22.84 -33.65 4.26
C THR A 234 23.17 -34.70 3.20
N LYS A 235 22.51 -35.87 3.22
CA LYS A 235 22.76 -36.91 2.21
C LYS A 235 22.37 -36.47 0.80
N ALA A 236 21.26 -35.75 0.63
CA ALA A 236 20.83 -35.24 -0.67
C ALA A 236 21.80 -34.17 -1.21
N TYR A 237 22.23 -33.23 -0.37
CA TYR A 237 23.21 -32.20 -0.76
C TYR A 237 24.55 -32.83 -1.13
N ARG A 238 25.09 -33.73 -0.30
CA ARG A 238 26.40 -34.37 -0.59
C ARG A 238 26.35 -35.21 -1.85
N LEU A 239 25.22 -35.86 -2.13
CA LEU A 239 24.99 -36.54 -3.41
C LEU A 239 25.01 -35.55 -4.59
N TYR A 240 24.31 -34.42 -4.48
CA TYR A 240 24.30 -33.38 -5.51
C TYR A 240 25.71 -32.83 -5.76
N GLU A 241 26.40 -32.46 -4.68
CA GLU A 241 27.77 -31.94 -4.70
C GLU A 241 28.74 -32.90 -5.39
N SER A 242 28.70 -34.19 -5.05
CA SER A 242 29.66 -35.17 -5.59
C SER A 242 29.36 -35.60 -7.01
N ASN A 243 28.08 -35.77 -7.37
CA ASN A 243 27.70 -36.46 -8.61
C ASN A 243 27.18 -35.52 -9.71
N TYR A 244 26.58 -34.39 -9.34
CA TYR A 244 25.77 -33.58 -10.27
C TYR A 244 26.28 -32.15 -10.41
N LYS A 245 26.83 -31.54 -9.36
CA LYS A 245 27.21 -30.11 -9.35
C LYS A 245 28.18 -29.73 -10.47
N SER A 246 29.18 -30.58 -10.76
CA SER A 246 30.18 -30.33 -11.81
C SER A 246 29.62 -30.38 -13.24
N THR A 247 28.59 -31.20 -13.48
CA THR A 247 27.98 -31.41 -14.80
C THR A 247 26.75 -30.52 -15.01
N GLN A 248 25.89 -30.42 -14.00
CA GLN A 248 24.63 -29.68 -14.06
C GLN A 248 24.80 -28.20 -13.70
N ARG A 249 25.82 -27.84 -12.91
CA ARG A 249 26.17 -26.44 -12.55
C ARG A 249 25.02 -25.65 -11.90
N GLY A 250 24.14 -26.31 -11.16
CA GLY A 250 23.17 -25.65 -10.28
C GLY A 250 23.64 -25.59 -8.82
N GLU A 251 22.85 -24.94 -7.98
CA GLU A 251 23.02 -24.81 -6.54
C GLU A 251 21.97 -25.63 -5.79
N CYS A 252 22.33 -26.15 -4.61
CA CYS A 252 21.42 -26.92 -3.75
C CYS A 252 21.42 -26.36 -2.33
N GLY A 253 20.23 -26.04 -1.82
CA GLY A 253 20.03 -25.48 -0.49
C GLY A 253 18.86 -26.12 0.26
N ILE A 254 18.44 -25.42 1.32
CA ILE A 254 17.29 -25.75 2.16
C ILE A 254 16.54 -24.47 2.49
N THR A 255 15.22 -24.54 2.59
CA THR A 255 14.39 -23.42 3.03
C THR A 255 14.03 -23.60 4.50
N LEU A 256 14.37 -22.61 5.32
CA LEU A 256 14.04 -22.54 6.74
C LEU A 256 13.12 -21.34 6.99
N ASN A 257 12.15 -21.51 7.87
CA ASN A 257 11.32 -20.41 8.37
C ASN A 257 11.99 -19.71 9.55
N PHE A 258 11.83 -18.39 9.59
CA PHE A 258 12.32 -17.58 10.70
C PHE A 258 11.32 -16.50 11.10
N HIS A 259 10.82 -16.60 12.32
CA HIS A 259 10.12 -15.52 13.01
C HIS A 259 11.04 -15.05 14.14
N PRO A 260 11.79 -13.95 13.97
CA PRO A 260 12.76 -13.54 14.96
C PRO A 260 12.06 -13.09 16.24
N GLY A 261 12.51 -13.65 17.36
CA GLY A 261 12.13 -13.22 18.69
C GLY A 261 12.74 -11.86 18.99
N LEU A 262 11.89 -10.88 19.29
CA LEU A 262 12.26 -9.58 19.82
C LEU A 262 12.32 -9.68 21.35
N PRO A 263 13.28 -9.05 22.03
CA PRO A 263 13.25 -8.97 23.49
C PRO A 263 12.02 -8.18 23.93
N ALA A 264 11.30 -8.68 24.95
CA ALA A 264 10.17 -7.97 25.54
C ALA A 264 10.55 -6.57 26.05
N ASP A 265 11.73 -6.47 26.64
CA ASP A 265 12.40 -5.21 26.96
C ASP A 265 13.86 -5.29 26.45
N PRO A 266 14.24 -4.53 25.41
CA PRO A 266 15.60 -4.55 24.86
C PRO A 266 16.67 -4.06 25.85
N SER A 267 16.27 -3.36 26.93
CA SER A 267 17.17 -2.93 28.00
C SER A 267 17.38 -4.00 29.08
N ASN A 268 16.56 -5.06 29.09
CA ASN A 268 16.66 -6.17 30.03
C ASN A 268 17.51 -7.32 29.45
N PRO A 269 18.69 -7.62 30.02
CA PRO A 269 19.56 -8.70 29.52
C PRO A 269 18.89 -10.09 29.51
N ASP A 270 17.95 -10.36 30.41
CA ASP A 270 17.26 -11.66 30.47
C ASP A 270 16.29 -11.83 29.30
N ASP A 271 15.66 -10.74 28.85
CA ASP A 271 14.77 -10.74 27.68
C ASP A 271 15.57 -10.84 26.38
N VAL A 272 16.73 -10.19 26.30
CA VAL A 272 17.68 -10.35 25.18
C VAL A 272 18.18 -11.79 25.09
N ALA A 273 18.52 -12.41 26.23
CA ALA A 273 18.91 -13.82 26.27
C ALA A 273 17.74 -14.77 25.91
N ALA A 274 16.50 -14.42 26.27
CA ALA A 274 15.30 -15.16 25.89
C ALA A 274 15.04 -15.08 24.38
N ALA A 275 15.18 -13.90 23.78
CA ALA A 275 15.06 -13.68 22.34
C ALA A 275 16.09 -14.51 21.54
N GLU A 276 17.37 -14.49 21.92
CA GLU A 276 18.40 -15.34 21.27
C GLU A 276 18.08 -16.83 21.45
N ARG A 277 17.59 -17.23 22.63
CA ARG A 277 17.18 -18.62 22.89
C ARG A 277 15.99 -19.03 22.01
N SER A 278 15.00 -18.15 21.81
CA SER A 278 13.90 -18.37 20.88
C SER A 278 14.41 -18.59 19.46
N ASN A 279 15.31 -17.72 18.98
CA ASN A 279 15.90 -17.84 17.64
C ASN A 279 16.69 -19.13 17.47
N GLN A 280 17.47 -19.54 18.48
CA GLN A 280 18.23 -20.79 18.46
C GLN A 280 17.34 -22.04 18.45
N PHE A 281 16.25 -22.06 19.23
CA PHE A 281 15.31 -23.18 19.23
C PHE A 281 14.49 -23.25 17.94
N PHE A 282 14.27 -22.12 17.26
CA PHE A 282 13.49 -22.04 16.03
C PHE A 282 14.36 -22.28 14.77
N ILE A 283 14.97 -21.23 14.20
CA ILE A 283 15.80 -21.38 12.99
C ILE A 283 17.15 -22.01 13.30
N GLY A 284 17.76 -21.67 14.45
CA GLY A 284 19.10 -22.14 14.82
C GLY A 284 19.19 -23.66 14.96
N TRP A 285 18.07 -24.32 15.26
CA TRP A 285 17.96 -25.78 15.36
C TRP A 285 18.34 -26.49 14.07
N PHE A 286 17.96 -25.93 12.92
CA PHE A 286 18.28 -26.46 11.60
C PHE A 286 19.48 -25.75 10.97
N ALA A 287 19.61 -24.44 11.18
CA ALA A 287 20.67 -23.65 10.57
C ALA A 287 22.05 -23.91 11.18
N SER A 288 22.17 -24.16 12.49
CA SER A 288 23.47 -24.37 13.14
C SER A 288 24.18 -25.66 12.70
N PRO A 289 23.47 -26.81 12.55
CA PRO A 289 24.07 -27.98 11.93
C PRO A 289 24.58 -27.72 10.50
N ILE A 290 23.83 -26.98 9.68
CA ILE A 290 24.13 -26.85 8.24
C ILE A 290 25.14 -25.73 7.97
N PHE A 291 24.90 -24.52 8.49
CA PHE A 291 25.71 -23.32 8.20
C PHE A 291 26.68 -22.97 9.33
N GLY A 292 26.51 -23.55 10.51
CA GLY A 292 27.36 -23.32 11.68
C GLY A 292 28.45 -24.38 11.83
N ASN A 293 28.46 -25.04 12.99
CA ASN A 293 29.53 -25.94 13.39
C ASN A 293 29.24 -27.42 13.07
N GLY A 294 28.16 -27.78 12.38
CA GLY A 294 27.84 -29.18 12.11
C GLY A 294 26.96 -29.86 13.17
N ASP A 295 26.67 -29.20 14.29
CA ASP A 295 25.94 -29.77 15.43
C ASP A 295 24.79 -28.85 15.88
N TYR A 296 23.93 -29.34 16.77
CA TYR A 296 22.84 -28.55 17.34
C TYR A 296 23.35 -27.39 18.21
N PRO A 297 22.57 -26.31 18.36
CA PRO A 297 22.89 -25.22 19.28
C PRO A 297 23.15 -25.74 20.70
N ASP A 298 24.22 -25.25 21.35
CA ASP A 298 24.60 -25.69 22.70
C ASP A 298 23.52 -25.41 23.74
N VAL A 299 22.77 -24.32 23.58
CA VAL A 299 21.63 -23.98 24.45
C VAL A 299 20.53 -25.04 24.37
N MET A 300 20.25 -25.59 23.18
CA MET A 300 19.26 -26.65 23.02
C MET A 300 19.73 -27.95 23.67
N LYS A 301 20.97 -28.38 23.37
CA LYS A 301 21.56 -29.59 23.95
C LYS A 301 21.53 -29.55 25.48
N THR A 302 21.90 -28.40 26.06
CA THR A 302 21.96 -28.21 27.51
C THR A 302 20.57 -28.25 28.15
N LEU A 303 19.61 -27.45 27.64
CA LEU A 303 18.29 -27.36 28.25
C LEU A 303 17.49 -28.66 28.11
N ILE A 304 17.49 -29.26 26.92
CA ILE A 304 16.75 -30.52 26.69
C ILE A 304 17.40 -31.66 27.46
N GLY A 305 18.74 -31.72 27.53
CA GLY A 305 19.45 -32.70 28.34
C GLY A 305 19.10 -32.59 29.83
N ASN A 306 19.16 -31.39 30.40
CA ASN A 306 18.79 -31.15 31.80
C ASN A 306 17.33 -31.50 32.09
N ARG A 307 16.41 -31.14 31.19
CA ARG A 307 14.99 -31.46 31.32
C ARG A 307 14.72 -32.96 31.19
N SER A 308 15.43 -33.66 30.31
CA SER A 308 15.34 -35.12 30.19
C SER A 308 15.79 -35.82 31.48
N LEU A 309 16.89 -35.36 32.08
CA LEU A 309 17.34 -35.84 33.40
C LEU A 309 16.33 -35.55 34.51
N ALA A 310 15.71 -34.37 34.49
CA ALA A 310 14.72 -33.96 35.50
C ALA A 310 13.47 -34.84 35.53
N ILE A 311 13.12 -35.48 34.41
CA ILE A 311 12.02 -36.47 34.31
C ILE A 311 12.49 -37.92 34.39
N GLY A 312 13.75 -38.15 34.80
CA GLY A 312 14.29 -39.49 35.04
C GLY A 312 14.74 -40.26 33.80
N LEU A 313 14.91 -39.62 32.64
CA LEU A 313 15.52 -40.25 31.47
C LEU A 313 17.04 -40.30 31.62
N ASN A 314 17.64 -41.42 31.22
CA ASN A 314 19.10 -41.59 31.22
C ASN A 314 19.79 -40.93 30.01
N GLU A 315 19.02 -40.56 28.99
CA GLU A 315 19.49 -39.98 27.74
C GLU A 315 18.63 -38.75 27.39
N SER A 316 19.21 -37.84 26.61
CA SER A 316 18.50 -36.66 26.12
C SER A 316 17.42 -37.04 25.11
N ARG A 317 16.27 -36.36 25.16
CA ARG A 317 15.23 -36.46 24.12
C ARG A 317 15.68 -35.90 22.77
N LEU A 318 16.70 -35.02 22.75
CA LEU A 318 17.34 -34.54 21.52
C LEU A 318 18.40 -35.55 21.06
N PRO A 319 18.27 -36.15 19.85
CA PRO A 319 19.29 -37.03 19.30
C PRO A 319 20.66 -36.34 19.17
N THR A 320 21.73 -37.13 19.12
CA THR A 320 23.10 -36.61 18.98
C THR A 320 23.67 -37.00 17.62
N PHE A 321 24.30 -36.05 16.92
CA PHE A 321 25.05 -36.36 15.71
C PHE A 321 26.35 -37.10 16.04
N THR A 322 26.66 -38.13 15.25
CA THR A 322 27.99 -38.76 15.29
C THR A 322 29.06 -37.79 14.76
N PRO A 323 30.35 -37.97 15.12
CA PRO A 323 31.43 -37.13 14.58
C PRO A 323 31.49 -37.08 13.04
N GLN A 324 31.12 -38.19 12.40
CA GLN A 324 31.02 -38.26 10.94
C GLN A 324 29.86 -37.40 10.42
N GLU A 325 28.68 -37.46 11.04
CA GLU A 325 27.53 -36.65 10.66
C GLU A 325 27.77 -35.16 10.89
N ILE A 326 28.45 -34.77 11.97
CA ILE A 326 28.85 -33.37 12.20
C ILE A 326 29.72 -32.87 11.04
N THR A 327 30.71 -33.68 10.64
CA THR A 327 31.61 -33.33 9.54
C THR A 327 30.87 -33.25 8.20
N GLN A 328 29.94 -34.16 7.94
CA GLN A 328 29.19 -34.20 6.68
C GLN A 328 28.12 -33.11 6.60
N THR A 329 27.50 -32.73 7.70
CA THR A 329 26.41 -31.74 7.75
C THR A 329 26.93 -30.31 7.66
N ARG A 330 28.11 -30.04 8.23
CA ARG A 330 28.74 -28.72 8.17
C ARG A 330 28.98 -28.28 6.72
N GLY A 331 28.41 -27.15 6.33
CA GLY A 331 28.49 -26.58 4.98
C GLY A 331 27.74 -27.39 3.93
N ALA A 332 26.69 -28.13 4.30
CA ALA A 332 25.89 -28.93 3.37
C ALA A 332 24.83 -28.11 2.61
N ALA A 333 25.14 -26.88 2.20
CA ALA A 333 24.23 -26.04 1.43
C ALA A 333 25.01 -24.96 0.65
N ASP A 334 24.53 -24.62 -0.54
CA ASP A 334 25.04 -23.51 -1.36
C ASP A 334 24.41 -22.16 -0.97
N PHE A 335 23.16 -22.19 -0.54
CA PHE A 335 22.39 -21.04 -0.10
C PHE A 335 21.38 -21.44 0.98
N LEU A 336 20.92 -20.45 1.74
CA LEU A 336 19.78 -20.54 2.64
C LEU A 336 18.55 -19.95 1.97
N GLY A 337 17.50 -20.75 1.80
CA GLY A 337 16.16 -20.24 1.56
C GLY A 337 15.56 -19.75 2.88
N LEU A 338 15.04 -18.52 2.91
CA LEU A 338 14.41 -17.93 4.08
C LEU A 338 12.93 -17.70 3.82
N ASN A 339 12.08 -18.31 4.64
CA ASN A 339 10.67 -17.96 4.72
C ASN A 339 10.46 -17.04 5.92
N TYR A 340 9.83 -15.89 5.67
CA TYR A 340 9.57 -14.89 6.70
C TYR A 340 8.17 -14.32 6.54
N TYR A 341 7.51 -14.07 7.67
CA TYR A 341 6.16 -13.52 7.69
C TYR A 341 5.89 -12.52 8.81
N THR A 342 6.50 -12.73 9.98
CA THR A 342 6.19 -12.01 11.23
C THR A 342 7.35 -12.10 12.21
N SER A 343 7.29 -11.28 13.27
CA SER A 343 8.08 -11.42 14.50
C SER A 343 7.18 -11.70 15.71
N HIS A 344 7.77 -11.81 16.90
CA HIS A 344 7.06 -11.85 18.18
C HIS A 344 7.94 -11.32 19.32
N TYR A 345 7.35 -10.74 20.37
CA TYR A 345 8.09 -10.46 21.60
C TYR A 345 8.36 -11.73 22.39
N THR A 346 9.45 -11.74 23.14
CA THR A 346 9.96 -12.89 23.87
C THR A 346 10.48 -12.48 25.24
N THR A 347 10.10 -13.23 26.26
CA THR A 347 10.66 -13.15 27.62
C THR A 347 10.92 -14.55 28.18
N THR A 348 11.65 -14.64 29.28
CA THR A 348 11.86 -15.91 29.98
C THR A 348 10.60 -16.33 30.75
N GLN A 349 10.18 -17.58 30.56
CA GLN A 349 9.15 -18.21 31.39
C GLN A 349 9.56 -19.65 31.68
N ILE A 350 9.78 -19.97 32.95
CA ILE A 350 10.12 -21.33 33.37
C ILE A 350 8.86 -22.20 33.37
N HIS A 351 8.93 -23.33 32.69
CA HIS A 351 7.87 -24.34 32.66
C HIS A 351 8.25 -25.60 33.44
N ALA A 352 7.26 -26.38 33.85
CA ALA A 352 7.52 -27.70 34.41
C ALA A 352 8.13 -28.62 33.34
N PRO A 353 9.07 -29.51 33.70
CA PRO A 353 9.69 -30.42 32.74
C PRO A 353 8.80 -31.63 32.35
N ASP A 354 7.70 -31.86 33.08
CA ASP A 354 6.74 -32.94 32.87
C ASP A 354 5.30 -32.35 32.74
N PRO A 355 4.53 -32.69 31.69
CA PRO A 355 4.89 -33.53 30.55
C PRO A 355 5.96 -32.89 29.64
N PRO A 356 6.86 -33.68 29.05
CA PRO A 356 7.87 -33.18 28.12
C PRO A 356 7.24 -32.65 26.82
N ASP A 357 7.61 -31.44 26.43
CA ASP A 357 7.12 -30.76 25.21
C ASP A 357 8.21 -29.84 24.64
N TYR A 358 8.39 -29.86 23.32
CA TYR A 358 9.27 -28.93 22.60
C TYR A 358 8.95 -27.46 22.92
N ASN A 359 7.65 -27.10 22.99
CA ASN A 359 7.23 -25.71 23.20
C ASN A 359 7.64 -25.17 24.57
N THR A 360 7.84 -26.06 25.56
CA THR A 360 8.26 -25.66 26.91
C THR A 360 9.77 -25.79 27.09
N ASP A 361 10.47 -26.60 26.29
CA ASP A 361 11.90 -26.90 26.43
C ASP A 361 12.83 -25.70 26.31
N SER A 362 12.36 -24.63 25.67
CA SER A 362 13.09 -23.38 25.55
C SER A 362 12.91 -22.43 26.75
N ASP A 363 11.99 -22.68 27.68
CA ASP A 363 11.70 -21.79 28.82
C ASP A 363 11.51 -20.32 28.40
N ILE A 364 10.69 -20.12 27.36
CA ILE A 364 10.29 -18.79 26.88
C ILE A 364 8.77 -18.64 26.91
N ARG A 365 8.35 -17.38 26.83
CA ARG A 365 7.00 -16.97 26.49
C ARG A 365 7.05 -16.00 25.33
N THR A 366 6.15 -16.17 24.37
CA THR A 366 6.05 -15.28 23.21
C THR A 366 4.64 -14.70 23.05
N TRP A 367 4.56 -13.51 22.45
CA TRP A 367 3.29 -12.88 22.07
C TRP A 367 3.51 -11.88 20.93
N TYR A 368 2.43 -11.53 20.24
CA TYR A 368 2.44 -10.45 19.26
C TYR A 368 2.05 -9.13 19.92
N ASP A 369 2.60 -8.04 19.42
CA ASP A 369 2.11 -6.70 19.77
C ASP A 369 0.61 -6.59 19.39
N PRO A 370 -0.28 -6.19 20.30
CA PRO A 370 -1.68 -5.96 19.96
C PRO A 370 -1.89 -4.83 18.94
N ASP A 371 -0.93 -3.92 18.79
CA ASP A 371 -1.01 -2.80 17.86
C ASP A 371 -0.57 -3.18 16.43
N TRP A 372 0.04 -4.36 16.24
CA TRP A 372 0.36 -4.84 14.89
C TRP A 372 -0.90 -5.25 14.13
N PRO A 373 -0.99 -4.94 12.81
CA PRO A 373 -2.18 -5.22 12.02
C PRO A 373 -2.59 -6.70 12.05
N GLN A 374 -3.89 -6.95 12.13
CA GLN A 374 -4.43 -8.31 11.97
C GLN A 374 -4.54 -8.67 10.50
N THR A 375 -4.44 -9.96 10.21
CA THR A 375 -4.51 -10.50 8.84
C THR A 375 -5.49 -11.66 8.79
N GLY A 376 -5.63 -12.31 7.63
CA GLY A 376 -6.45 -13.50 7.51
C GLY A 376 -6.03 -14.63 8.46
N SER A 377 -4.76 -14.66 8.87
CA SER A 377 -4.16 -15.67 9.74
C SER A 377 -3.92 -15.11 11.15
N ALA A 378 -4.32 -15.87 12.17
CA ALA A 378 -4.13 -15.45 13.57
C ALA A 378 -2.64 -15.32 13.98
N TRP A 379 -1.77 -16.10 13.36
CA TRP A 379 -0.33 -16.15 13.65
C TRP A 379 0.50 -15.11 12.88
N LEU A 380 -0.07 -14.48 11.84
CA LEU A 380 0.65 -13.56 10.97
C LEU A 380 0.30 -12.13 11.35
N ARG A 381 1.32 -11.39 11.80
CA ARG A 381 1.25 -9.96 12.10
C ARG A 381 2.30 -9.22 11.27
N PRO A 382 1.93 -8.26 10.41
CA PRO A 382 2.88 -7.52 9.60
C PRO A 382 3.92 -6.82 10.49
N TYR A 383 5.18 -7.15 10.27
CA TYR A 383 6.30 -6.51 10.96
C TYR A 383 7.52 -6.47 10.03
N PRO A 384 7.62 -5.47 9.14
CA PRO A 384 8.64 -5.45 8.09
C PRO A 384 10.07 -5.43 8.64
N ARG A 385 10.33 -4.64 9.70
CA ARG A 385 11.66 -4.51 10.33
C ARG A 385 12.23 -5.83 10.84
N GLY A 386 11.36 -6.78 11.18
CA GLY A 386 11.77 -8.12 11.58
C GLY A 386 12.45 -8.90 10.45
N LEU A 387 12.10 -8.67 9.18
CA LEU A 387 12.76 -9.30 8.05
C LEU A 387 14.22 -8.83 7.93
N ARG A 388 14.45 -7.52 8.02
CA ARG A 388 15.81 -6.96 8.06
C ARG A 388 16.58 -7.45 9.28
N ALA A 389 15.96 -7.50 10.47
CA ALA A 389 16.59 -8.03 11.68
C ALA A 389 16.97 -9.52 11.52
N ALA A 390 16.09 -10.34 10.93
CA ALA A 390 16.37 -11.74 10.63
C ALA A 390 17.57 -11.90 9.69
N LEU A 391 17.64 -11.09 8.63
CA LEU A 391 18.74 -11.09 7.67
C LEU A 391 20.07 -10.66 8.29
N ASN A 392 20.06 -9.63 9.15
CA ASN A 392 21.24 -9.21 9.91
C ASN A 392 21.70 -10.30 10.89
N TRP A 393 20.76 -10.92 11.62
CA TRP A 393 21.07 -12.01 12.54
C TRP A 393 21.73 -13.20 11.80
N LEU A 394 21.20 -13.58 10.64
CA LEU A 394 21.78 -14.64 9.80
C LEU A 394 23.16 -14.26 9.26
N ARG A 395 23.33 -12.99 8.82
CA ARG A 395 24.63 -12.47 8.37
C ARG A 395 25.70 -12.65 9.44
N ASP A 396 25.38 -12.23 10.66
CA ASP A 396 26.33 -12.21 11.77
C ASP A 396 26.58 -13.61 12.34
N LYS A 397 25.55 -14.45 12.43
CA LYS A 397 25.66 -15.80 13.00
C LYS A 397 26.34 -16.81 12.07
N TYR A 398 26.11 -16.69 10.77
CA TYR A 398 26.49 -17.72 9.79
C TYR A 398 27.37 -17.18 8.67
N ASN A 399 28.22 -16.18 8.98
CA ASN A 399 29.27 -15.71 8.07
C ASN A 399 28.74 -15.23 6.71
N ASN A 400 27.64 -14.47 6.71
CA ASN A 400 27.02 -13.85 5.54
C ASN A 400 26.77 -14.83 4.37
N VAL A 401 26.21 -16.00 4.69
CA VAL A 401 25.74 -16.98 3.69
C VAL A 401 24.82 -16.34 2.67
N THR A 402 24.81 -16.89 1.45
CA THR A 402 23.87 -16.48 0.42
C THR A 402 22.44 -16.79 0.85
N VAL A 403 21.55 -15.80 0.79
CA VAL A 403 20.14 -15.94 1.15
C VAL A 403 19.24 -15.67 -0.05
N TYR A 404 18.22 -16.50 -0.24
CA TYR A 404 17.06 -16.20 -1.07
C TYR A 404 15.84 -16.13 -0.16
N ILE A 405 15.05 -15.04 -0.23
CA ILE A 405 13.72 -15.06 0.41
C ILE A 405 12.84 -15.98 -0.45
N THR A 406 12.49 -17.14 0.08
CA THR A 406 11.78 -18.20 -0.66
C THR A 406 10.28 -18.18 -0.46
N GLU A 407 9.80 -17.51 0.60
CA GLU A 407 8.39 -17.17 0.84
C GLU A 407 8.28 -15.90 1.70
N ASN A 408 7.47 -14.94 1.24
CA ASN A 408 6.98 -13.81 2.02
C ASN A 408 5.65 -13.32 1.41
N GLY A 409 4.66 -13.00 2.25
CA GLY A 409 3.35 -12.54 1.80
C GLY A 409 2.34 -12.44 2.94
N VAL A 410 1.10 -12.09 2.64
CA VAL A 410 0.05 -11.89 3.66
C VAL A 410 -1.30 -12.46 3.23
N SER A 411 -2.00 -13.05 4.20
CA SER A 411 -3.32 -13.67 4.00
C SER A 411 -4.47 -12.69 4.18
N LYS A 412 -5.54 -12.93 3.44
CA LYS A 412 -6.86 -12.32 3.62
C LYS A 412 -7.94 -13.39 3.66
N ARG A 413 -9.10 -13.08 4.23
CA ARG A 413 -10.26 -13.99 4.23
C ARG A 413 -11.31 -13.61 3.17
N ASP A 414 -11.31 -12.37 2.69
CA ASP A 414 -12.20 -11.92 1.62
C ASP A 414 -11.69 -12.26 0.22
N ASP A 415 -12.58 -12.12 -0.77
CA ASP A 415 -12.34 -12.36 -2.20
C ASP A 415 -11.99 -11.07 -2.97
N GLY A 416 -11.62 -10.00 -2.25
CA GLY A 416 -11.32 -8.71 -2.83
C GLY A 416 -10.18 -8.80 -3.85
N LEU A 417 -10.40 -8.21 -5.03
CA LEU A 417 -9.36 -8.01 -6.04
C LEU A 417 -8.51 -6.76 -5.75
N ARG A 418 -9.02 -5.86 -4.92
CA ARG A 418 -8.33 -4.66 -4.42
C ARG A 418 -7.77 -4.98 -3.04
N ASP A 419 -6.48 -5.28 -2.99
CA ASP A 419 -5.75 -5.78 -1.84
C ASP A 419 -4.59 -4.83 -1.45
N GLN A 420 -4.93 -3.57 -1.15
CA GLN A 420 -3.94 -2.54 -0.80
C GLN A 420 -3.10 -2.93 0.41
N ASP A 421 -3.70 -3.54 1.43
CA ASP A 421 -3.02 -4.09 2.59
C ASP A 421 -1.95 -5.13 2.23
N ARG A 422 -2.15 -5.90 1.15
CA ARG A 422 -1.14 -6.81 0.62
C ARG A 422 -0.02 -6.07 -0.11
N ILE A 423 -0.37 -5.02 -0.85
CA ILE A 423 0.62 -4.14 -1.48
C ILE A 423 1.50 -3.50 -0.40
N ASP A 424 0.90 -2.90 0.63
CA ASP A 424 1.61 -2.25 1.74
C ASP A 424 2.53 -3.25 2.45
N TYR A 425 2.02 -4.45 2.78
CA TYR A 425 2.83 -5.52 3.35
C TYR A 425 4.04 -5.84 2.46
N MET A 426 3.82 -6.12 1.18
CA MET A 426 4.91 -6.49 0.28
C MET A 426 5.89 -5.34 0.08
N GLN A 427 5.40 -4.11 -0.09
CA GLN A 427 6.18 -2.91 -0.29
C GLN A 427 7.15 -2.69 0.87
N ASP A 428 6.65 -2.71 2.10
CA ASP A 428 7.47 -2.46 3.29
C ASP A 428 8.48 -3.58 3.53
N HIS A 429 8.07 -4.84 3.38
CA HIS A 429 8.98 -5.98 3.59
C HIS A 429 10.06 -6.05 2.51
N ILE A 430 9.71 -5.81 1.25
CA ILE A 430 10.70 -5.77 0.16
C ILE A 430 11.65 -4.57 0.33
N ASN A 431 11.16 -3.44 0.85
CA ASN A 431 12.02 -2.31 1.18
C ASN A 431 13.03 -2.63 2.28
N GLU A 432 12.62 -3.36 3.32
CA GLU A 432 13.52 -3.85 4.36
C GLU A 432 14.57 -4.85 3.84
N VAL A 433 14.24 -5.64 2.81
CA VAL A 433 15.23 -6.45 2.07
C VAL A 433 16.21 -5.56 1.31
N LEU A 434 15.73 -4.48 0.66
CA LEU A 434 16.61 -3.53 -0.03
C LEU A 434 17.58 -2.86 0.95
N LYS A 435 17.10 -2.41 2.12
CA LYS A 435 17.94 -1.86 3.19
C LYS A 435 18.96 -2.89 3.69
N ALA A 436 18.55 -4.14 3.90
CA ALA A 436 19.47 -5.21 4.29
C ALA A 436 20.61 -5.41 3.27
N ILE A 437 20.31 -5.31 1.97
CA ILE A 437 21.32 -5.41 0.91
C ILE A 437 22.22 -4.17 0.88
N ARG A 438 21.62 -2.98 0.81
CA ARG A 438 22.29 -1.72 0.47
C ARG A 438 23.00 -1.08 1.65
N LEU A 439 22.38 -1.14 2.83
CA LEU A 439 22.87 -0.49 4.05
C LEU A 439 23.63 -1.47 4.94
N ASP A 440 23.15 -2.71 5.04
CA ASP A 440 23.68 -3.67 6.00
C ASP A 440 24.66 -4.70 5.38
N GLY A 441 24.74 -4.78 4.05
CA GLY A 441 25.63 -5.72 3.36
C GLY A 441 25.23 -7.20 3.49
N CYS A 442 23.96 -7.50 3.76
CA CYS A 442 23.42 -8.86 3.72
C CYS A 442 23.47 -9.43 2.29
N ASN A 443 23.94 -10.67 2.14
CA ASN A 443 24.09 -11.34 0.85
C ASN A 443 22.75 -11.96 0.37
N VAL A 444 21.74 -11.11 0.14
CA VAL A 444 20.42 -11.52 -0.38
C VAL A 444 20.42 -11.48 -1.90
N ARG A 445 19.96 -12.56 -2.54
CA ARG A 445 20.01 -12.75 -4.00
C ARG A 445 18.65 -12.78 -4.68
N GLY A 446 17.56 -12.93 -3.93
CA GLY A 446 16.24 -12.91 -4.51
C GLY A 446 15.12 -12.84 -3.51
N TYR A 447 13.93 -12.54 -4.03
CA TYR A 447 12.67 -12.44 -3.33
C TYR A 447 11.58 -13.23 -4.04
N THR A 448 10.82 -14.01 -3.26
CA THR A 448 9.76 -14.89 -3.77
C THR A 448 8.44 -14.58 -3.07
N ALA A 449 7.49 -14.04 -3.82
CA ALA A 449 6.16 -13.75 -3.31
C ALA A 449 5.38 -15.04 -3.03
N TRP A 450 4.85 -15.17 -1.81
CA TRP A 450 3.89 -16.19 -1.42
C TRP A 450 2.47 -15.61 -1.46
N SER A 451 1.61 -15.96 -2.42
CA SER A 451 1.80 -16.99 -3.47
C SER A 451 1.33 -16.50 -4.84
N LEU A 452 1.66 -17.24 -5.91
CA LEU A 452 1.24 -16.89 -7.26
C LEU A 452 -0.29 -16.79 -7.39
N ILE A 453 -1.00 -17.76 -6.83
CA ILE A 453 -2.45 -17.95 -6.91
C ILE A 453 -2.97 -18.37 -5.53
N ASP A 454 -4.23 -18.03 -5.23
CA ASP A 454 -4.93 -18.62 -4.08
C ASP A 454 -4.88 -20.14 -4.20
N ASN A 455 -4.85 -20.82 -3.06
CA ASN A 455 -4.57 -22.25 -3.01
C ASN A 455 -5.21 -22.90 -1.77
N PHE A 456 -5.04 -24.21 -1.61
CA PHE A 456 -5.45 -24.92 -0.40
C PHE A 456 -4.45 -24.64 0.74
N GLU A 457 -4.82 -23.79 1.69
CA GLU A 457 -3.94 -23.33 2.78
C GLU A 457 -3.97 -24.31 3.96
N TRP A 458 -3.52 -25.55 3.69
CA TRP A 458 -3.28 -26.58 4.69
C TRP A 458 -4.50 -26.83 5.60
N ALA A 459 -4.34 -26.78 6.92
CA ALA A 459 -5.43 -26.99 7.88
C ALA A 459 -6.56 -25.94 7.80
N ARG A 460 -6.33 -24.80 7.13
CA ARG A 460 -7.31 -23.72 6.95
C ARG A 460 -8.18 -23.88 5.71
N GLY A 461 -7.95 -24.91 4.90
CA GLY A 461 -8.70 -25.14 3.67
C GLY A 461 -8.59 -23.93 2.73
N TYR A 462 -9.72 -23.43 2.23
CA TYR A 462 -9.75 -22.25 1.32
C TYR A 462 -10.10 -20.94 2.03
N SER A 463 -10.08 -20.92 3.37
CA SER A 463 -10.53 -19.75 4.14
C SER A 463 -9.50 -18.61 4.17
N GLU A 464 -8.21 -18.92 4.11
CA GLU A 464 -7.11 -17.96 4.11
C GLU A 464 -6.46 -17.91 2.71
N LYS A 465 -6.35 -16.71 2.14
CA LYS A 465 -5.96 -16.48 0.74
C LYS A 465 -4.68 -15.64 0.65
N PHE A 466 -3.64 -16.21 0.06
CA PHE A 466 -2.32 -15.57 -0.11
C PHE A 466 -2.02 -15.16 -1.56
N GLY A 467 -2.86 -15.51 -2.53
CA GLY A 467 -2.53 -15.37 -3.94
C GLY A 467 -2.43 -13.93 -4.43
N LEU A 468 -1.43 -13.65 -5.26
CA LEU A 468 -1.42 -12.49 -6.15
C LEU A 468 -2.59 -12.56 -7.15
N HIS A 469 -3.05 -13.77 -7.46
CA HIS A 469 -4.24 -14.03 -8.26
C HIS A 469 -5.32 -14.72 -7.42
N TYR A 470 -6.54 -14.19 -7.49
CA TYR A 470 -7.72 -14.85 -6.96
C TYR A 470 -8.04 -16.11 -7.75
N VAL A 471 -8.48 -17.17 -7.06
CA VAL A 471 -9.01 -18.39 -7.68
C VAL A 471 -10.46 -18.59 -7.24
N ASN A 472 -11.38 -18.71 -8.20
CA ASN A 472 -12.76 -19.07 -7.87
C ASN A 472 -12.88 -20.60 -7.66
N PHE A 473 -12.83 -21.04 -6.40
CA PHE A 473 -12.98 -22.45 -6.02
C PHE A 473 -14.42 -22.99 -6.15
N SER A 474 -15.42 -22.13 -6.34
CA SER A 474 -16.79 -22.56 -6.62
C SER A 474 -17.01 -22.91 -8.09
N ASP A 475 -16.21 -22.35 -8.99
CA ASP A 475 -16.23 -22.65 -10.42
C ASP A 475 -15.33 -23.87 -10.70
N PRO A 476 -15.85 -24.96 -11.29
CA PRO A 476 -15.06 -26.13 -11.67
C PRO A 476 -13.86 -25.81 -12.59
N ASN A 477 -13.93 -24.73 -13.39
CA ASN A 477 -12.85 -24.31 -14.27
C ASN A 477 -11.74 -23.52 -13.53
N ARG A 478 -11.89 -23.24 -12.23
CA ARG A 478 -10.88 -22.57 -11.39
C ARG A 478 -10.27 -21.31 -12.05
N PRO A 479 -11.05 -20.34 -12.55
CA PRO A 479 -10.49 -19.16 -13.22
C PRO A 479 -9.58 -18.38 -12.27
N ARG A 480 -8.42 -17.96 -12.79
CA ARG A 480 -7.46 -17.09 -12.08
C ARG A 480 -7.70 -15.64 -12.48
N VAL A 481 -7.80 -14.74 -11.50
CA VAL A 481 -8.01 -13.31 -11.73
C VAL A 481 -6.93 -12.50 -11.00
N PRO A 482 -6.16 -11.64 -11.69
CA PRO A 482 -5.11 -10.85 -11.04
C PRO A 482 -5.70 -9.86 -10.04
N ARG A 483 -5.13 -9.81 -8.83
CA ARG A 483 -5.38 -8.74 -7.87
C ARG A 483 -4.50 -7.53 -8.14
N ALA A 484 -4.74 -6.42 -7.44
CA ALA A 484 -3.94 -5.21 -7.56
C ALA A 484 -2.46 -5.49 -7.22
N SER A 485 -2.19 -6.29 -6.20
CA SER A 485 -0.84 -6.73 -5.83
C SER A 485 -0.05 -7.42 -6.95
N ALA A 486 -0.70 -8.21 -7.83
CA ALA A 486 -0.03 -8.83 -8.97
C ALA A 486 0.53 -7.78 -9.95
N ARG A 487 -0.25 -6.71 -10.19
CA ARG A 487 0.15 -5.63 -11.11
C ARG A 487 1.22 -4.75 -10.48
N TRP A 488 1.08 -4.42 -9.19
CA TRP A 488 2.09 -3.67 -8.45
C TRP A 488 3.43 -4.41 -8.44
N TYR A 489 3.42 -5.71 -8.15
CA TYR A 489 4.64 -6.53 -8.14
C TYR A 489 5.28 -6.59 -9.53
N ALA A 490 4.47 -6.66 -10.60
CA ALA A 490 4.97 -6.58 -11.97
C ALA A 490 5.69 -5.26 -12.28
N SER A 491 5.15 -4.13 -11.82
CA SER A 491 5.80 -2.82 -11.96
C SER A 491 7.12 -2.76 -11.20
N LEU A 492 7.15 -3.23 -9.95
CA LEU A 492 8.38 -3.28 -9.14
C LEU A 492 9.47 -4.13 -9.81
N ILE A 493 9.12 -5.30 -10.32
CA ILE A 493 10.07 -6.20 -11.01
C ILE A 493 10.63 -5.54 -12.27
N LYS A 494 9.75 -4.92 -13.07
CA LYS A 494 10.13 -4.24 -14.29
C LYS A 494 11.13 -3.11 -14.02
N ASP A 495 10.90 -2.34 -12.95
CA ASP A 495 11.73 -1.20 -12.60
C ASP A 495 12.98 -1.60 -11.80
N ASN A 496 12.96 -2.80 -11.21
CA ASN A 496 14.00 -3.34 -10.33
C ASN A 496 14.45 -2.34 -9.25
N SER A 497 13.55 -1.46 -8.81
CA SER A 497 13.89 -0.33 -7.96
C SER A 497 12.67 0.30 -7.30
N PHE A 498 12.93 1.00 -6.20
CA PHE A 498 12.03 2.01 -5.64
C PHE A 498 12.60 3.39 -6.00
N GLN A 499 11.96 4.12 -6.92
CA GLN A 499 12.47 5.40 -7.42
C GLN A 499 11.79 6.60 -6.74
N ARG A 500 12.56 7.63 -6.37
CA ARG A 500 12.02 8.92 -5.90
C ARG A 500 11.39 9.67 -7.10
N GLY A 501 10.12 10.08 -6.99
CA GLY A 501 9.48 11.03 -7.92
C GLY A 501 9.12 10.48 -9.31
N TYR A 502 8.24 9.47 -9.39
CA TYR A 502 7.74 8.92 -10.66
C TYR A 502 6.79 9.89 -11.40
N GLN A 503 7.33 11.00 -11.93
CA GLN A 503 6.61 12.04 -12.66
C GLN A 503 6.92 12.03 -14.18
N ALA A 504 6.39 11.05 -14.91
CA ALA A 504 6.30 11.13 -16.37
C ALA A 504 4.83 11.09 -16.82
N ARG A 505 4.47 11.92 -17.83
CA ARG A 505 3.08 12.17 -18.27
C ARG A 505 2.31 10.86 -18.51
N GLY A 506 1.28 10.66 -17.67
CA GLY A 506 0.52 9.40 -17.52
C GLY A 506 0.63 8.78 -16.12
N GLY A 507 1.58 9.23 -15.30
CA GLY A 507 1.89 8.72 -13.96
C GLY A 507 1.10 9.31 -12.79
N ARG A 508 -0.17 9.72 -12.97
CA ARG A 508 -1.05 10.02 -11.81
C ARG A 508 -1.80 8.78 -11.33
N ALA A 509 -1.36 7.60 -11.77
CA ALA A 509 -2.13 6.37 -11.69
C ALA A 509 -1.45 5.23 -10.90
N LEU A 510 -0.33 5.48 -10.22
CA LEU A 510 0.36 4.45 -9.46
C LEU A 510 0.96 5.04 -8.20
N GLY A 511 0.39 4.66 -7.05
CA GLY A 511 1.11 4.54 -5.79
C GLY A 511 1.49 5.84 -5.10
N GLU A 512 0.49 6.55 -4.58
CA GLU A 512 0.65 7.17 -3.26
C GLU A 512 -0.62 6.85 -2.45
N VAL A 513 -0.50 5.88 -1.54
CA VAL A 513 -0.97 6.17 -0.18
C VAL A 513 -0.02 7.28 0.27
N GLN A 514 -0.49 8.52 0.25
CA GLN A 514 0.19 9.58 0.99
C GLN A 514 0.12 9.15 2.45
N SER A 515 1.24 8.66 3.00
CA SER A 515 1.39 8.61 4.44
C SER A 515 1.34 10.06 4.94
N GLU A 516 0.81 10.27 6.14
CA GLU A 516 0.73 11.60 6.77
C GLU A 516 2.10 12.25 6.99
N ASP A 517 3.21 11.55 6.69
CA ASP A 517 4.60 11.96 6.96
C ASP A 517 5.37 12.50 5.73
N ASP A 518 4.78 12.54 4.53
CA ASP A 518 5.45 13.01 3.29
C ASP A 518 5.50 14.55 3.11
N PHE A 519 5.57 15.29 4.22
CA PHE A 519 5.99 16.68 4.19
C PHE A 519 7.49 16.78 4.46
N GLU A 520 8.34 16.31 3.54
CA GLU A 520 9.67 16.93 3.42
C GLU A 520 9.40 18.41 3.10
N VAL A 521 9.58 19.28 4.10
CA VAL A 521 9.43 20.73 3.93
C VAL A 521 10.39 21.16 2.83
N LEU A 522 9.85 21.60 1.69
CA LEU A 522 10.66 22.19 0.62
C LEU A 522 11.32 23.46 1.17
N TYR A 523 12.62 23.40 1.45
CA TYR A 523 13.41 24.55 1.87
C TYR A 523 13.87 25.34 0.65
N ASP A 524 13.05 26.31 0.24
CA ASP A 524 13.37 27.25 -0.82
C ASP A 524 12.74 28.62 -0.53
N GLN A 525 12.99 29.60 -1.40
CA GLN A 525 12.39 30.92 -1.35
C GLN A 525 11.39 31.07 -2.51
N PHE A 526 10.21 31.61 -2.20
CA PHE A 526 9.32 32.10 -3.23
C PHE A 526 10.00 33.26 -4.00
N PRO A 527 9.63 33.50 -5.28
CA PRO A 527 10.10 34.67 -6.02
C PRO A 527 9.92 35.98 -5.24
N ASP A 528 10.80 36.96 -5.47
CA ASP A 528 10.78 38.24 -4.77
C ASP A 528 9.45 39.00 -4.95
N ASP A 529 8.73 38.75 -6.04
CA ASP A 529 7.43 39.34 -6.37
C ASP A 529 6.24 38.46 -5.96
N PHE A 530 6.46 37.40 -5.16
CA PHE A 530 5.39 36.54 -4.69
C PHE A 530 4.41 37.27 -3.77
N VAL A 531 3.12 37.15 -4.09
CA VAL A 531 2.04 37.82 -3.37
C VAL A 531 1.67 37.07 -2.10
N TRP A 532 2.07 37.63 -0.95
CA TRP A 532 1.56 37.22 0.36
C TRP A 532 0.32 38.02 0.72
N ALA A 533 -0.80 37.35 0.94
CA ALA A 533 -2.09 38.01 1.20
C ALA A 533 -2.92 37.31 2.27
N THR A 534 -3.83 38.08 2.87
CA THR A 534 -5.01 37.56 3.58
C THR A 534 -6.27 37.99 2.85
N ALA A 535 -7.40 37.33 3.12
CA ALA A 535 -8.66 37.57 2.40
C ALA A 535 -9.88 37.63 3.32
N THR A 536 -10.87 38.45 2.95
CA THR A 536 -12.18 38.52 3.62
C THR A 536 -13.32 38.67 2.63
N SER A 537 -14.55 38.49 3.11
CA SER A 537 -15.78 38.81 2.36
C SER A 537 -16.60 39.88 3.07
N ALA A 538 -17.19 40.77 2.29
CA ALA A 538 -17.93 41.91 2.79
C ALA A 538 -19.03 41.51 3.78
N TYR A 539 -19.91 40.58 3.39
CA TYR A 539 -21.03 40.16 4.24
C TYR A 539 -20.57 39.50 5.55
N GLN A 540 -19.46 38.75 5.54
CA GLN A 540 -19.00 38.03 6.73
C GLN A 540 -18.34 38.92 7.78
N ILE A 541 -17.78 40.07 7.40
CA ILE A 541 -16.94 40.88 8.32
C ILE A 541 -17.41 42.32 8.51
N GLU A 542 -18.04 42.96 7.51
CA GLU A 542 -18.29 44.40 7.57
C GLU A 542 -19.28 44.78 8.66
N GLY A 543 -20.39 44.04 8.78
CA GLY A 543 -21.51 44.47 9.60
C GLY A 543 -22.16 45.74 9.05
N GLY A 544 -22.79 46.53 9.93
CA GLY A 544 -23.46 47.77 9.56
C GLY A 544 -24.49 47.55 8.45
N TRP A 545 -25.32 46.51 8.60
CA TRP A 545 -26.15 45.98 7.50
C TRP A 545 -27.14 46.99 6.91
N ASN A 546 -27.59 47.96 7.70
CA ASN A 546 -28.47 49.06 7.33
C ASN A 546 -27.85 50.45 7.61
N ALA A 547 -26.54 50.49 7.90
CA ALA A 547 -25.84 51.74 8.16
C ALA A 547 -25.66 52.54 6.86
N ASP A 548 -25.73 53.87 6.99
CA ASP A 548 -25.39 54.84 5.95
C ASP A 548 -25.99 54.52 4.57
N GLY A 549 -27.25 54.09 4.56
CA GLY A 549 -28.01 53.86 3.32
C GLY A 549 -27.73 52.54 2.62
N LYS A 550 -26.96 51.60 3.20
CA LYS A 550 -26.79 50.24 2.62
C LYS A 550 -28.15 49.56 2.40
N GLY A 551 -28.34 49.02 1.20
CA GLY A 551 -29.51 48.22 0.85
C GLY A 551 -29.41 46.77 1.34
N MET A 552 -30.56 46.10 1.38
CA MET A 552 -30.66 44.68 1.76
C MET A 552 -30.01 43.80 0.67
N SER A 553 -29.14 42.89 1.08
CA SER A 553 -28.62 41.82 0.23
C SER A 553 -29.46 40.54 0.39
N ILE A 554 -29.26 39.58 -0.51
CA ILE A 554 -29.87 38.25 -0.40
C ILE A 554 -29.50 37.53 0.90
N TRP A 555 -28.33 37.81 1.46
CA TRP A 555 -27.91 37.24 2.73
C TRP A 555 -28.58 37.92 3.93
N ASP A 556 -28.73 39.26 3.91
CA ASP A 556 -29.50 39.98 4.93
C ASP A 556 -30.92 39.41 5.02
N LYS A 557 -31.60 39.25 3.87
CA LYS A 557 -32.91 38.62 3.80
C LYS A 557 -32.89 37.18 4.34
N TRP A 558 -31.91 36.38 3.92
CA TRP A 558 -31.78 34.98 4.32
C TRP A 558 -31.70 34.82 5.84
N THR A 559 -30.83 35.58 6.49
CA THR A 559 -30.62 35.49 7.93
C THR A 559 -31.79 36.04 8.71
N HIS A 560 -32.40 37.15 8.27
CA HIS A 560 -33.60 37.72 8.91
C HIS A 560 -34.85 36.85 8.75
N ASP A 561 -34.91 36.02 7.70
CA ASP A 561 -35.92 34.98 7.52
C ASP A 561 -35.67 33.74 8.43
N GLY A 562 -34.67 33.80 9.32
CA GLY A 562 -34.37 32.74 10.30
C GLY A 562 -33.70 31.50 9.71
N ARG A 563 -33.05 31.63 8.54
CA ARG A 563 -32.42 30.50 7.83
C ARG A 563 -30.94 30.29 8.17
N ALA A 564 -30.39 31.14 9.04
CA ALA A 564 -29.10 30.89 9.68
C ALA A 564 -29.29 30.09 10.97
N ASN A 565 -28.25 29.36 11.36
CA ASN A 565 -28.25 28.64 12.63
C ASN A 565 -28.46 29.61 13.80
N ASN A 566 -29.23 29.17 14.79
CA ASN A 566 -29.55 29.94 16.01
C ASN A 566 -30.19 31.32 15.76
N GLY A 567 -30.67 31.60 14.54
CA GLY A 567 -31.19 32.93 14.18
C GLY A 567 -30.12 34.03 14.13
N GLU A 568 -28.84 33.66 13.95
CA GLU A 568 -27.72 34.59 13.84
C GLU A 568 -27.80 35.41 12.53
N THR A 569 -27.27 36.63 12.56
CA THR A 569 -27.29 37.56 11.42
C THR A 569 -25.92 38.19 11.20
N GLY A 570 -25.66 38.63 9.96
CA GLY A 570 -24.47 39.42 9.61
C GLY A 570 -24.56 40.89 10.01
N ASP A 571 -25.54 41.27 10.85
CA ASP A 571 -25.89 42.66 11.12
C ASP A 571 -24.75 43.49 11.71
N VAL A 572 -23.98 42.84 12.60
CA VAL A 572 -22.81 43.41 13.28
C VAL A 572 -21.51 42.74 12.82
N ALA A 573 -21.51 41.42 12.64
CA ALA A 573 -20.34 40.65 12.21
C ALA A 573 -19.06 40.98 13.04
N CYS A 574 -17.93 41.22 12.39
CA CYS A 574 -16.69 41.70 13.02
C CYS A 574 -16.65 43.23 13.17
N ASP A 575 -17.65 43.93 12.63
CA ASP A 575 -17.77 45.39 12.63
C ASP A 575 -16.66 46.11 11.87
N SER A 576 -16.07 45.47 10.85
CA SER A 576 -15.03 46.06 10.01
C SER A 576 -15.47 47.32 9.28
N TYR A 577 -16.78 47.56 9.15
CA TYR A 577 -17.32 48.82 8.65
C TYR A 577 -16.85 50.02 9.50
N HIS A 578 -16.82 49.87 10.82
CA HIS A 578 -16.33 50.89 11.74
C HIS A 578 -14.86 50.71 12.12
N LYS A 579 -14.32 49.48 12.00
CA LYS A 579 -13.01 49.08 12.54
C LYS A 579 -11.92 48.81 11.51
N TYR A 580 -12.14 49.15 10.23
CA TYR A 580 -11.19 48.84 9.16
C TYR A 580 -9.74 49.31 9.43
N ARG A 581 -9.51 50.39 10.19
CA ARG A 581 -8.15 50.82 10.55
C ARG A 581 -7.44 49.84 11.46
N GLU A 582 -8.17 49.27 12.41
CA GLU A 582 -7.65 48.23 13.31
C GLU A 582 -7.36 46.96 12.51
N ASP A 583 -8.24 46.59 11.58
CA ASP A 583 -8.04 45.45 10.68
C ASP A 583 -6.80 45.64 9.78
N VAL A 584 -6.59 46.83 9.22
CA VAL A 584 -5.40 47.16 8.42
C VAL A 584 -4.14 47.10 9.28
N GLN A 585 -4.19 47.59 10.53
CA GLN A 585 -3.06 47.48 11.44
C GLN A 585 -2.71 46.01 11.76
N LEU A 586 -3.70 45.12 11.90
CA LEU A 586 -3.47 43.69 12.06
C LEU A 586 -2.74 43.10 10.85
N MET A 587 -3.17 43.45 9.63
CA MET A 587 -2.53 43.00 8.40
C MET A 587 -1.10 43.53 8.26
N ALA A 588 -0.85 44.79 8.60
CA ALA A 588 0.49 45.38 8.61
C ALA A 588 1.41 44.62 9.58
N ASN A 589 0.90 44.21 10.74
CA ASN A 589 1.65 43.42 11.72
C ASN A 589 1.98 42.00 11.20
N MET A 590 1.12 41.42 10.34
CA MET A 590 1.36 40.14 9.66
C MET A 590 2.38 40.25 8.51
N LYS A 591 2.70 41.48 8.07
CA LYS A 591 3.60 41.75 6.93
C LYS A 591 3.10 41.19 5.59
N VAL A 592 1.78 41.10 5.41
CA VAL A 592 1.22 40.78 4.10
C VAL A 592 1.50 41.91 3.11
N THR A 593 1.68 41.56 1.85
CA THR A 593 1.91 42.52 0.75
C THR A 593 0.60 42.98 0.11
N HIS A 594 -0.43 42.14 0.18
CA HIS A 594 -1.72 42.37 -0.46
C HIS A 594 -2.87 42.05 0.50
N TYR A 595 -4.02 42.68 0.29
CA TYR A 595 -5.26 42.33 0.95
C TYR A 595 -6.36 42.09 -0.07
N ARG A 596 -6.93 40.89 -0.04
CA ARG A 596 -8.04 40.51 -0.89
C ARG A 596 -9.37 40.75 -0.17
N PHE A 597 -10.20 41.65 -0.66
CA PHE A 597 -11.52 41.91 -0.06
C PHE A 597 -12.58 42.07 -1.14
N SER A 598 -13.86 41.91 -0.77
CA SER A 598 -14.97 42.17 -1.69
C SER A 598 -15.68 43.47 -1.38
N ILE A 599 -16.30 44.05 -2.39
CA ILE A 599 -17.28 45.13 -2.20
C ILE A 599 -18.65 44.49 -1.94
N SER A 600 -19.38 45.01 -0.97
CA SER A 600 -20.81 44.76 -0.86
C SER A 600 -21.56 45.61 -1.88
N TRP A 601 -22.08 44.97 -2.92
CA TRP A 601 -22.79 45.68 -3.99
C TRP A 601 -23.95 46.50 -3.43
N SER A 602 -24.73 45.94 -2.50
CA SER A 602 -25.86 46.66 -1.89
C SER A 602 -25.43 47.84 -1.02
N ARG A 603 -24.16 47.92 -0.60
CA ARG A 603 -23.62 49.07 0.14
C ARG A 603 -23.37 50.27 -0.75
N ILE A 604 -22.88 50.07 -1.97
CA ILE A 604 -22.60 51.18 -2.91
C ILE A 604 -23.75 51.45 -3.88
N MET A 605 -24.64 50.48 -4.09
CA MET A 605 -25.88 50.61 -4.86
C MET A 605 -27.00 49.79 -4.17
N PRO A 606 -27.78 50.38 -3.24
CA PRO A 606 -28.81 49.71 -2.46
C PRO A 606 -29.88 48.97 -3.26
N ASP A 607 -30.29 49.49 -4.43
CA ASP A 607 -31.20 48.77 -5.33
C ASP A 607 -30.48 47.94 -6.41
N GLY A 608 -29.14 47.97 -6.38
CA GLY A 608 -28.24 47.29 -7.31
C GLY A 608 -27.96 48.05 -8.61
N THR A 609 -28.47 49.27 -8.77
CA THR A 609 -28.27 50.09 -9.97
C THR A 609 -27.70 51.47 -9.65
N ARG A 610 -27.15 52.14 -10.68
CA ARG A 610 -26.63 53.51 -10.62
C ARG A 610 -27.66 54.55 -10.12
N ALA A 611 -28.96 54.24 -10.23
CA ALA A 611 -30.01 55.12 -9.74
C ALA A 611 -29.99 55.29 -8.20
N SER A 612 -29.37 54.34 -7.50
CA SER A 612 -29.24 54.33 -6.05
C SER A 612 -27.80 54.51 -5.54
N GLU A 613 -26.89 55.13 -6.31
CA GLU A 613 -25.51 55.34 -5.85
C GLU A 613 -25.44 55.89 -4.41
N ASN A 614 -24.71 55.18 -3.55
CA ASN A 614 -24.62 55.48 -2.13
C ASN A 614 -23.22 55.97 -1.76
N GLN A 615 -23.04 57.30 -1.74
CA GLN A 615 -21.74 57.92 -1.51
C GLN A 615 -21.07 57.53 -0.18
N PRO A 616 -21.77 57.45 0.98
CA PRO A 616 -21.17 56.94 2.21
C PRO A 616 -20.54 55.54 2.08
N GLY A 617 -21.20 54.62 1.36
CA GLY A 617 -20.64 53.30 1.07
C GLY A 617 -19.38 53.36 0.21
N VAL A 618 -19.35 54.26 -0.77
CA VAL A 618 -18.17 54.50 -1.62
C VAL A 618 -17.02 55.09 -0.81
N ASP A 619 -17.33 56.03 0.09
CA ASP A 619 -16.36 56.65 0.99
C ASP A 619 -15.74 55.62 1.94
N TYR A 620 -16.50 54.65 2.44
CA TYR A 620 -15.97 53.54 3.22
C TYR A 620 -14.88 52.76 2.48
N TYR A 621 -15.14 52.31 1.25
CA TYR A 621 -14.14 51.57 0.48
C TYR A 621 -12.95 52.46 0.08
N ASN A 622 -13.18 53.74 -0.24
CA ASN A 622 -12.08 54.69 -0.48
C ASN A 622 -11.18 54.82 0.75
N ASN A 623 -11.76 54.92 1.94
CA ASN A 623 -11.02 55.01 3.19
C ASN A 623 -10.24 53.74 3.48
N LEU A 624 -10.85 52.56 3.30
CA LEU A 624 -10.15 51.27 3.45
C LEU A 624 -8.98 51.14 2.47
N ILE A 625 -9.18 51.46 1.19
CA ILE A 625 -8.13 51.41 0.16
C ILE A 625 -6.98 52.37 0.49
N ASN A 626 -7.30 53.60 0.92
CA ASN A 626 -6.28 54.57 1.30
C ASN A 626 -5.49 54.11 2.53
N GLU A 627 -6.17 53.52 3.52
CA GLU A 627 -5.54 53.01 4.74
C GLU A 627 -4.61 51.83 4.44
N LEU A 628 -5.01 50.91 3.56
CA LEU A 628 -4.16 49.80 3.08
C LEU A 628 -2.88 50.32 2.42
N LEU A 629 -3.02 51.27 1.48
CA LEU A 629 -1.89 51.85 0.77
C LEU A 629 -0.97 52.64 1.70
N ALA A 630 -1.51 53.33 2.71
CA ALA A 630 -0.71 54.00 3.73
C ALA A 630 0.18 53.03 4.53
N HIS A 631 -0.19 51.74 4.58
CA HIS A 631 0.56 50.66 5.22
C HIS A 631 1.34 49.79 4.22
N ASN A 632 1.48 50.22 2.97
CA ASN A 632 2.13 49.49 1.87
C ASN A 632 1.47 48.13 1.53
N ILE A 633 0.16 48.00 1.79
CA ILE A 633 -0.61 46.81 1.46
C ILE A 633 -1.40 47.11 0.18
N GLN A 634 -1.18 46.33 -0.87
CA GLN A 634 -1.85 46.52 -2.15
C GLN A 634 -3.27 45.92 -2.13
N PRO A 635 -4.30 46.67 -2.58
CA PRO A 635 -5.66 46.15 -2.62
C PRO A 635 -5.89 45.20 -3.81
N MET A 636 -6.45 44.03 -3.51
CA MET A 636 -6.96 43.05 -4.48
C MET A 636 -8.48 42.94 -4.32
N LEU A 637 -9.25 43.48 -5.27
CA LEU A 637 -10.66 43.76 -5.05
C LEU A 637 -11.57 42.79 -5.81
N THR A 638 -12.49 42.17 -5.07
CA THR A 638 -13.54 41.29 -5.61
C THR A 638 -14.86 42.04 -5.78
N LEU A 639 -15.35 42.14 -7.02
CA LEU A 639 -16.57 42.87 -7.36
C LEU A 639 -17.84 42.16 -6.88
N TYR A 640 -17.92 40.84 -7.04
CA TYR A 640 -19.06 40.07 -6.56
C TYR A 640 -18.63 38.87 -5.74
N HIS A 641 -19.10 38.84 -4.50
CA HIS A 641 -18.92 37.74 -3.59
C HIS A 641 -20.31 37.43 -3.05
N TRP A 642 -21.06 36.58 -3.77
CA TRP A 642 -22.33 35.92 -3.37
C TRP A 642 -23.39 36.74 -2.59
N ASP A 643 -23.32 38.08 -2.60
CA ASP A 643 -24.11 38.99 -1.76
C ASP A 643 -24.97 39.96 -2.60
N LEU A 644 -25.71 39.39 -3.56
CA LEU A 644 -26.51 40.17 -4.51
C LEU A 644 -27.47 41.12 -3.77
N PRO A 645 -27.66 42.38 -4.23
CA PRO A 645 -28.75 43.23 -3.76
C PRO A 645 -30.09 42.51 -3.91
N GLN A 646 -30.87 42.46 -2.83
CA GLN A 646 -32.15 41.75 -2.80
C GLN A 646 -33.12 42.30 -3.86
N ALA A 647 -33.07 43.61 -4.14
CA ALA A 647 -33.87 44.24 -5.18
C ALA A 647 -33.64 43.64 -6.58
N LEU A 648 -32.41 43.22 -6.91
CA LEU A 648 -32.08 42.57 -8.19
C LEU A 648 -32.59 41.12 -8.22
N GLN A 649 -32.53 40.43 -7.08
CA GLN A 649 -33.14 39.11 -6.93
C GLN A 649 -34.65 39.17 -7.12
N ASP A 650 -35.33 40.13 -6.49
CA ASP A 650 -36.79 40.26 -6.53
C ASP A 650 -37.29 40.72 -7.90
N LYS A 651 -36.57 41.66 -8.54
CA LYS A 651 -36.97 42.26 -9.81
C LYS A 651 -36.69 41.36 -11.01
N TYR A 652 -35.51 40.73 -11.06
CA TYR A 652 -35.05 40.01 -12.24
C TYR A 652 -34.95 38.50 -12.04
N GLY A 653 -34.98 38.00 -10.81
CA GLY A 653 -34.68 36.60 -10.51
C GLY A 653 -33.18 36.32 -10.33
N GLY A 654 -32.37 37.38 -10.18
CA GLY A 654 -30.93 37.27 -10.00
C GLY A 654 -30.23 36.62 -11.20
N TRP A 655 -29.26 35.75 -10.94
CA TRP A 655 -28.39 35.17 -11.97
C TRP A 655 -29.08 34.23 -12.97
N LEU A 656 -30.38 33.95 -12.79
CA LEU A 656 -31.18 33.25 -13.81
C LEU A 656 -31.58 34.14 -14.99
N ASN A 657 -31.37 35.46 -14.89
CA ASN A 657 -31.79 36.42 -15.91
C ASN A 657 -30.59 37.01 -16.65
N GLU A 658 -30.61 36.93 -17.97
CA GLU A 658 -29.54 37.44 -18.84
C GLU A 658 -29.33 38.96 -18.72
N SER A 659 -30.36 39.71 -18.33
CA SER A 659 -30.25 41.17 -18.10
C SER A 659 -29.26 41.50 -16.98
N MET A 660 -28.97 40.55 -16.09
CA MET A 660 -27.95 40.71 -15.04
C MET A 660 -26.56 40.96 -15.62
N ASN A 661 -26.28 40.48 -16.83
CA ASN A 661 -24.99 40.67 -17.48
C ASN A 661 -24.68 42.16 -17.66
N ASP A 662 -25.65 42.94 -18.14
CA ASP A 662 -25.44 44.37 -18.38
C ASP A 662 -25.51 45.19 -17.09
N VAL A 663 -26.36 44.78 -16.14
CA VAL A 663 -26.42 45.39 -14.80
C VAL A 663 -25.10 45.22 -14.06
N PHE A 664 -24.48 44.03 -14.15
CA PHE A 664 -23.19 43.77 -13.54
C PHE A 664 -22.05 44.54 -14.21
N VAL A 665 -22.08 44.71 -15.54
CA VAL A 665 -21.10 45.52 -16.28
C VAL A 665 -21.17 46.99 -15.85
N ASP A 666 -22.37 47.55 -15.71
CA ASP A 666 -22.55 48.95 -15.29
C ASP A 666 -22.09 49.17 -13.84
N TYR A 667 -22.37 48.23 -12.95
CA TYR A 667 -21.81 48.18 -11.60
C TYR A 667 -20.28 48.09 -11.61
N SER A 668 -19.72 47.17 -12.40
CA SER A 668 -18.27 46.99 -12.50
C SER A 668 -17.58 48.25 -13.04
N ARG A 669 -18.17 48.89 -14.05
CA ARG A 669 -17.70 50.16 -14.61
C ARG A 669 -17.63 51.25 -13.54
N PHE A 670 -18.66 51.35 -12.70
CA PHE A 670 -18.63 52.28 -11.57
C PHE A 670 -17.47 52.00 -10.61
N CYS A 671 -17.27 50.74 -10.22
CA CYS A 671 -16.17 50.36 -9.34
C CYS A 671 -14.80 50.70 -9.94
N PHE A 672 -14.61 50.44 -11.24
CA PHE A 672 -13.36 50.81 -11.94
C PHE A 672 -13.15 52.32 -11.99
N GLN A 673 -14.21 53.10 -12.19
CA GLN A 673 -14.16 54.57 -12.13
C GLN A 673 -13.81 55.07 -10.73
N ALA A 674 -14.40 54.48 -9.69
CA ALA A 674 -14.28 54.93 -8.32
C ALA A 674 -12.94 54.55 -7.68
N PHE A 675 -12.38 53.38 -8.01
CA PHE A 675 -11.24 52.80 -7.29
C PHE A 675 -10.05 52.38 -8.17
N GLY A 676 -10.20 52.34 -9.49
CA GLY A 676 -9.17 51.79 -10.40
C GLY A 676 -7.93 52.68 -10.58
N ASP A 677 -7.95 53.91 -10.08
CA ASP A 677 -6.76 54.73 -9.92
C ASP A 677 -5.75 54.05 -8.97
N ARG A 678 -6.24 53.38 -7.92
CA ARG A 678 -5.45 52.75 -6.85
C ARG A 678 -5.46 51.21 -6.87
N VAL A 679 -6.54 50.59 -7.33
CA VAL A 679 -6.69 49.12 -7.37
C VAL A 679 -6.18 48.56 -8.69
N LYS A 680 -5.23 47.63 -8.61
CA LYS A 680 -4.58 47.01 -9.80
C LYS A 680 -4.90 45.53 -9.99
N LEU A 681 -5.43 44.85 -8.98
CA LEU A 681 -5.85 43.45 -9.10
C LEU A 681 -7.35 43.36 -8.84
N TRP A 682 -8.10 42.94 -9.85
CA TRP A 682 -9.56 42.85 -9.83
C TRP A 682 -10.03 41.42 -10.03
N ILE A 683 -11.05 41.04 -9.28
CA ILE A 683 -11.72 39.75 -9.38
C ILE A 683 -13.19 40.03 -9.64
N THR A 684 -13.75 39.55 -10.76
CA THR A 684 -15.16 39.79 -11.07
C THR A 684 -16.09 38.99 -10.16
N PHE A 685 -15.85 37.68 -10.06
CA PHE A 685 -16.68 36.75 -9.30
C PHE A 685 -15.79 35.92 -8.38
N ASN A 686 -16.19 35.80 -7.11
CA ASN A 686 -15.68 34.76 -6.23
C ASN A 686 -16.55 33.50 -6.32
N GLU A 687 -15.91 32.37 -6.59
CA GLU A 687 -16.46 31.02 -6.48
C GLU A 687 -17.80 30.82 -7.20
N PRO A 688 -17.86 30.98 -8.54
CA PRO A 688 -19.07 30.77 -9.32
C PRO A 688 -19.88 29.50 -9.03
N PRO A 689 -19.26 28.32 -8.78
CA PRO A 689 -19.99 27.13 -8.33
C PRO A 689 -20.86 27.33 -7.08
N ILE A 690 -20.41 28.13 -6.11
CA ILE A 690 -21.18 28.41 -4.89
C ILE A 690 -22.45 29.19 -5.21
N ILE A 691 -22.34 30.14 -6.13
CA ILE A 691 -23.48 30.92 -6.61
C ILE A 691 -24.46 29.99 -7.33
N SER A 692 -24.03 29.32 -8.42
CA SER A 692 -24.93 28.57 -9.30
C SER A 692 -25.48 27.28 -8.67
N ILE A 693 -24.66 26.54 -7.92
CA ILE A 693 -25.03 25.25 -7.34
C ILE A 693 -25.69 25.46 -5.98
N LEU A 694 -24.99 26.04 -5.01
CA LEU A 694 -25.54 26.12 -3.65
C LEU A 694 -26.67 27.15 -3.53
N GLY A 695 -26.63 28.24 -4.32
CA GLY A 695 -27.65 29.29 -4.34
C GLY A 695 -28.86 29.01 -5.24
N TYR A 696 -28.64 28.49 -6.46
CA TYR A 696 -29.69 28.35 -7.49
C TYR A 696 -30.06 26.91 -7.87
N SER A 697 -29.33 25.89 -7.40
CA SER A 697 -29.62 24.46 -7.63
C SER A 697 -30.11 23.77 -6.37
N ASP A 698 -29.27 23.70 -5.33
CA ASP A 698 -29.55 22.98 -4.08
C ASP A 698 -30.32 23.84 -3.08
N GLY A 699 -30.20 25.16 -3.21
CA GLY A 699 -30.86 26.16 -2.39
C GLY A 699 -30.51 26.06 -0.91
N VAL A 700 -29.26 25.66 -0.61
CA VAL A 700 -28.72 25.60 0.75
C VAL A 700 -28.10 26.93 1.18
N PHE A 701 -27.74 27.79 0.22
CA PHE A 701 -27.29 29.17 0.44
C PHE A 701 -28.24 30.18 -0.19
N ALA A 702 -28.16 31.44 0.23
CA ALA A 702 -28.95 32.52 -0.37
C ALA A 702 -28.74 32.57 -1.91
N PRO A 703 -29.80 32.75 -2.72
CA PRO A 703 -31.20 33.04 -2.36
C PRO A 703 -32.06 31.82 -1.99
N GLY A 704 -31.50 30.60 -1.97
CA GLY A 704 -32.16 29.34 -1.63
C GLY A 704 -33.14 28.83 -2.67
N ILE A 705 -32.83 29.06 -3.94
CA ILE A 705 -33.65 28.60 -5.05
C ILE A 705 -33.29 27.14 -5.35
N LYS A 706 -34.31 26.28 -5.45
CA LYS A 706 -34.16 24.84 -5.65
C LYS A 706 -34.64 24.40 -7.02
N ASN A 707 -33.72 24.17 -7.94
CA ASN A 707 -33.99 23.50 -9.22
C ASN A 707 -32.68 22.96 -9.82
N GLN A 708 -32.37 21.72 -9.50
CA GLN A 708 -31.13 21.07 -9.91
C GLN A 708 -31.07 20.75 -11.41
N ALA A 709 -32.20 20.80 -12.12
CA ALA A 709 -32.25 20.31 -13.49
C ALA A 709 -31.68 21.31 -14.50
N VAL A 710 -31.87 22.62 -14.29
CA VAL A 710 -31.61 23.65 -15.32
C VAL A 710 -30.93 24.90 -14.76
N ASN A 711 -31.34 25.38 -13.58
CA ASN A 711 -30.85 26.62 -13.00
C ASN A 711 -29.32 26.73 -12.86
N PRO A 712 -28.56 25.70 -12.43
CA PRO A 712 -27.11 25.85 -12.29
C PRO A 712 -26.44 26.20 -13.62
N TYR A 713 -26.94 25.66 -14.73
CA TYR A 713 -26.39 25.94 -16.06
C TYR A 713 -26.75 27.34 -16.58
N ILE A 714 -27.97 27.81 -16.33
CA ILE A 714 -28.38 29.18 -16.69
C ILE A 714 -27.58 30.21 -15.88
N ALA A 715 -27.47 30.00 -14.56
CA ALA A 715 -26.69 30.86 -13.69
C ALA A 715 -25.21 30.87 -14.09
N ALA A 716 -24.62 29.70 -14.35
CA ALA A 716 -23.23 29.59 -14.81
C ALA A 716 -23.01 30.36 -16.12
N ARG A 717 -23.90 30.22 -17.11
CA ARG A 717 -23.83 30.93 -18.39
C ARG A 717 -23.82 32.44 -18.19
N ASN A 718 -24.75 32.96 -17.40
CA ASN A 718 -24.85 34.41 -17.16
C ASN A 718 -23.63 34.94 -16.39
N ILE A 719 -23.10 34.18 -15.41
CA ILE A 719 -21.87 34.57 -14.69
C ILE A 719 -20.67 34.65 -15.63
N ILE A 720 -20.50 33.67 -16.53
CA ILE A 720 -19.42 33.66 -17.52
C ILE A 720 -19.54 34.84 -18.48
N LEU A 721 -20.75 35.12 -19.01
CA LEU A 721 -20.98 36.26 -19.89
C LEU A 721 -20.77 37.60 -19.18
N SER A 722 -21.20 37.71 -17.92
CA SER A 722 -20.96 38.88 -17.07
C SER A 722 -19.47 39.13 -16.88
N HIS A 723 -18.70 38.09 -16.55
CA HIS A 723 -17.24 38.17 -16.44
C HIS A 723 -16.61 38.63 -17.76
N ALA A 724 -16.96 37.97 -18.87
CA ALA A 724 -16.40 38.29 -20.19
C ALA A 724 -16.71 39.73 -20.59
N LYS A 725 -17.97 40.18 -20.48
CA LYS A 725 -18.35 41.56 -20.78
C LYS A 725 -17.61 42.57 -19.89
N THR A 726 -17.51 42.30 -18.59
CA THR A 726 -16.78 43.17 -17.66
C THR A 726 -15.29 43.23 -18.00
N TYR A 727 -14.65 42.11 -18.34
CA TYR A 727 -13.26 42.06 -18.77
C TYR A 727 -13.01 42.88 -20.04
N ARG A 728 -13.85 42.70 -21.07
CA ARG A 728 -13.75 43.47 -22.32
C ARG A 728 -13.94 44.97 -22.07
N MET A 729 -14.96 45.32 -21.30
CA MET A 729 -15.19 46.71 -20.90
C MET A 729 -13.98 47.31 -20.16
N TYR A 730 -13.37 46.58 -19.21
CA TYR A 730 -12.15 47.03 -18.54
C TYR A 730 -11.00 47.24 -19.52
N LYS A 731 -10.78 46.26 -20.40
CA LYS A 731 -9.71 46.28 -21.41
C LYS A 731 -9.85 47.47 -22.36
N ASP A 732 -11.07 47.76 -22.78
CA ASP A 732 -11.34 48.79 -23.79
C ASP A 732 -11.38 50.20 -23.17
N GLU A 733 -11.91 50.35 -21.95
CA GLU A 733 -12.17 51.66 -21.34
C GLU A 733 -11.12 52.08 -20.29
N PHE A 734 -10.49 51.13 -19.58
CA PHE A 734 -9.72 51.42 -18.37
C PHE A 734 -8.26 50.93 -18.40
N PHE A 735 -7.94 49.86 -19.13
CA PHE A 735 -6.58 49.29 -19.12
C PHE A 735 -5.50 50.31 -19.50
N ALA A 736 -5.73 51.13 -20.52
CA ALA A 736 -4.75 52.13 -20.98
C ALA A 736 -4.43 53.21 -19.94
N THR A 737 -5.35 53.50 -19.01
CA THR A 737 -5.19 54.56 -18.00
C THR A 737 -4.88 54.01 -16.61
N GLN A 738 -5.34 52.79 -16.30
CA GLN A 738 -5.22 52.19 -14.97
C GLN A 738 -4.16 51.10 -14.89
N GLY A 739 -3.89 50.37 -15.98
CA GLY A 739 -2.86 49.34 -16.06
C GLY A 739 -3.04 48.15 -15.09
N GLY A 740 -4.27 47.86 -14.67
CA GLY A 740 -4.57 46.73 -13.78
C GLY A 740 -4.91 45.44 -14.53
N GLU A 741 -5.09 44.37 -13.76
CA GLU A 741 -5.46 43.03 -14.20
C GLU A 741 -6.85 42.66 -13.69
N VAL A 742 -7.62 41.95 -14.51
CA VAL A 742 -8.97 41.49 -14.17
C VAL A 742 -9.03 39.98 -14.37
N GLY A 743 -9.37 39.27 -13.30
CA GLY A 743 -9.54 37.82 -13.28
C GLY A 743 -10.85 37.37 -12.66
N ILE A 744 -10.95 36.07 -12.44
CA ILE A 744 -12.06 35.38 -11.78
C ILE A 744 -11.48 34.35 -10.80
N THR A 745 -12.11 34.16 -9.64
CA THR A 745 -11.68 33.15 -8.67
C THR A 745 -12.59 31.95 -8.77
N ILE A 746 -12.08 30.83 -9.29
CA ILE A 746 -12.82 29.57 -9.41
C ILE A 746 -12.38 28.66 -8.27
N ASN A 747 -13.31 28.25 -7.39
CA ASN A 747 -13.04 27.16 -6.46
C ASN A 747 -13.13 25.83 -7.20
N TYR A 748 -12.16 24.95 -6.93
CA TYR A 748 -12.23 23.56 -7.35
C TYR A 748 -11.71 22.66 -6.23
N GLY A 749 -12.43 21.58 -5.96
CA GLY A 749 -11.88 20.46 -5.20
C GLY A 749 -11.10 19.57 -6.17
N TRP A 750 -9.91 19.16 -5.79
CA TRP A 750 -9.19 18.13 -6.53
C TRP A 750 -9.92 16.79 -6.38
N SER A 751 -10.17 16.09 -7.49
CA SER A 751 -10.78 14.76 -7.47
C SER A 751 -9.73 13.74 -7.89
N GLU A 752 -9.46 12.78 -7.03
CA GLU A 752 -8.62 11.63 -7.35
C GLU A 752 -9.48 10.43 -7.75
N PRO A 753 -9.04 9.60 -8.70
CA PRO A 753 -9.71 8.34 -8.99
C PRO A 753 -9.66 7.42 -7.78
N MET A 754 -10.79 6.80 -7.45
CA MET A 754 -10.85 5.80 -6.37
C MET A 754 -9.92 4.60 -6.65
N ASP A 755 -9.77 4.25 -7.93
CA ASP A 755 -8.77 3.32 -8.42
C ASP A 755 -7.99 4.00 -9.55
N PRO A 756 -6.75 4.44 -9.30
CA PRO A 756 -5.96 5.14 -10.30
C PRO A 756 -5.68 4.32 -11.56
N LEU A 757 -5.82 2.99 -11.50
CA LEU A 757 -5.63 2.07 -12.63
C LEU A 757 -6.94 1.71 -13.35
N SER A 758 -8.09 2.09 -12.80
CA SER A 758 -9.39 1.96 -13.47
C SER A 758 -9.60 3.14 -14.40
N GLN A 759 -9.57 2.88 -15.71
CA GLN A 759 -9.90 3.90 -16.71
C GLN A 759 -11.28 4.56 -16.43
N ALA A 760 -12.24 3.79 -15.90
CA ALA A 760 -13.55 4.31 -15.54
C ALA A 760 -13.51 5.29 -14.35
N ASP A 761 -12.63 5.04 -13.37
CA ASP A 761 -12.48 5.91 -12.18
C ASP A 761 -11.63 7.13 -12.52
N VAL A 762 -10.59 6.99 -13.36
CA VAL A 762 -9.84 8.11 -13.95
C VAL A 762 -10.76 9.05 -14.73
N GLU A 763 -11.59 8.49 -15.61
CA GLU A 763 -12.58 9.29 -16.34
C GLU A 763 -13.66 9.86 -15.41
N ALA A 764 -13.96 9.22 -14.28
CA ALA A 764 -14.90 9.75 -13.29
C ALA A 764 -14.31 10.94 -12.52
N ALA A 765 -13.06 10.84 -12.10
CA ALA A 765 -12.33 11.93 -11.45
C ALA A 765 -12.19 13.13 -12.39
N GLU A 766 -11.78 12.90 -13.64
CA GLU A 766 -11.71 13.95 -14.67
C GLU A 766 -13.08 14.61 -14.90
N ARG A 767 -14.14 13.81 -15.04
CA ARG A 767 -15.51 14.34 -15.14
C ARG A 767 -15.90 15.17 -13.92
N SER A 768 -15.53 14.77 -12.71
CA SER A 768 -15.83 15.51 -11.48
C SER A 768 -15.20 16.90 -11.51
N ILE A 769 -13.91 16.96 -11.89
CA ILE A 769 -13.16 18.22 -12.04
C ILE A 769 -13.84 19.12 -13.09
N GLU A 770 -14.19 18.55 -14.25
CA GLU A 770 -14.82 19.29 -15.34
C GLU A 770 -16.22 19.83 -14.99
N PHE A 771 -17.03 19.05 -14.26
CA PHE A 771 -18.37 19.45 -13.84
C PHE A 771 -18.39 20.49 -12.72
N TYR A 772 -17.31 20.61 -11.94
CA TYR A 772 -17.24 21.55 -10.82
C TYR A 772 -16.48 22.84 -11.20
N GLY A 773 -15.19 22.72 -11.50
CA GLY A 773 -14.34 23.87 -11.88
C GLY A 773 -14.32 24.13 -13.38
N GLY A 774 -14.30 23.06 -14.18
CA GLY A 774 -14.15 23.14 -15.64
C GLY A 774 -15.26 23.92 -16.34
N ILE A 775 -16.50 23.86 -15.85
CA ILE A 775 -17.63 24.60 -16.45
C ILE A 775 -17.40 26.11 -16.50
N TYR A 776 -16.54 26.65 -15.63
CA TYR A 776 -16.16 28.07 -15.60
C TYR A 776 -14.80 28.31 -16.24
N GLY A 777 -13.82 27.47 -15.89
CA GLY A 777 -12.43 27.63 -16.34
C GLY A 777 -12.26 27.36 -17.83
N HIS A 778 -12.89 26.32 -18.35
CA HIS A 778 -12.71 25.89 -19.74
C HIS A 778 -13.23 26.94 -20.76
N PRO A 779 -14.44 27.53 -20.62
CA PRO A 779 -14.85 28.61 -21.50
C PRO A 779 -13.90 29.80 -21.47
N ILE A 780 -13.49 30.24 -20.29
CA ILE A 780 -12.70 31.47 -20.10
C ILE A 780 -11.24 31.30 -20.54
N LEU A 781 -10.62 30.15 -20.24
CA LEU A 781 -9.17 29.95 -20.40
C LEU A 781 -8.77 29.23 -21.68
N LEU A 782 -9.70 28.48 -22.32
CA LEU A 782 -9.34 27.61 -23.45
C LEU A 782 -9.97 28.06 -24.78
N ASN A 783 -11.30 27.98 -24.91
CA ASN A 783 -11.91 28.07 -26.24
C ASN A 783 -13.25 28.81 -26.33
N GLY A 784 -13.72 29.44 -25.25
CA GLY A 784 -14.98 30.18 -25.24
C GLY A 784 -16.23 29.31 -25.11
N ASP A 785 -16.10 28.00 -24.97
CA ASP A 785 -17.22 27.05 -24.91
C ASP A 785 -17.11 26.08 -23.72
N TRP A 786 -18.22 25.43 -23.39
CA TRP A 786 -18.29 24.41 -22.33
C TRP A 786 -17.32 23.24 -22.59
N PRO A 787 -16.83 22.56 -21.54
CA PRO A 787 -16.07 21.33 -21.70
C PRO A 787 -16.83 20.28 -22.53
N ASP A 788 -16.14 19.60 -23.44
CA ASP A 788 -16.76 18.62 -24.34
C ASP A 788 -17.44 17.48 -23.58
N VAL A 789 -16.83 17.02 -22.49
CA VAL A 789 -17.39 15.96 -21.64
C VAL A 789 -18.69 16.39 -20.95
N VAL A 790 -18.80 17.67 -20.56
CA VAL A 790 -20.00 18.25 -19.95
C VAL A 790 -21.11 18.36 -21.00
N LYS A 791 -20.81 18.90 -22.19
CA LYS A 791 -21.76 18.99 -23.31
C LYS A 791 -22.33 17.61 -23.66
N TRP A 792 -21.44 16.63 -23.87
CA TRP A 792 -21.82 15.27 -24.21
C TRP A 792 -22.69 14.63 -23.12
N ARG A 793 -22.27 14.71 -21.85
CA ARG A 793 -22.96 14.02 -20.76
C ARG A 793 -24.32 14.64 -20.44
N VAL A 794 -24.42 15.97 -20.42
CA VAL A 794 -25.71 16.66 -20.18
C VAL A 794 -26.64 16.48 -21.37
N GLY A 795 -26.12 16.52 -22.61
CA GLY A 795 -26.89 16.26 -23.81
C GLY A 795 -27.50 14.85 -23.81
N ASN A 796 -26.69 13.82 -23.58
CA ASN A 796 -27.17 12.44 -23.52
C ASN A 796 -28.20 12.23 -22.41
N ARG A 797 -27.95 12.75 -21.20
CA ARG A 797 -28.92 12.64 -20.10
C ARG A 797 -30.24 13.35 -20.41
N SER A 798 -30.19 14.48 -21.12
CA SER A 798 -31.41 15.20 -21.51
C SER A 798 -32.23 14.39 -22.53
N GLN A 799 -31.57 13.72 -23.47
CA GLN A 799 -32.24 12.81 -24.41
C GLN A 799 -32.84 11.58 -23.72
N GLU A 800 -32.11 10.95 -22.79
CA GLU A 800 -32.61 9.83 -21.97
C GLU A 800 -33.86 10.23 -21.16
N GLN A 801 -33.95 11.50 -20.75
CA GLN A 801 -35.09 12.07 -20.03
C GLN A 801 -36.23 12.53 -20.95
N GLY A 802 -36.13 12.32 -22.26
CA GLY A 802 -37.16 12.66 -23.24
C GLY A 802 -37.23 14.15 -23.60
N LEU A 803 -36.20 14.94 -23.30
CA LEU A 803 -36.13 16.35 -23.68
C LEU A 803 -35.67 16.49 -25.13
N SER A 804 -36.32 17.38 -25.87
CA SER A 804 -35.98 17.66 -27.28
C SER A 804 -34.69 18.48 -27.44
N GLN A 805 -34.19 19.08 -26.36
CA GLN A 805 -32.98 19.92 -26.33
C GLN A 805 -32.20 19.65 -25.03
N SER A 806 -30.88 19.91 -25.07
CA SER A 806 -30.03 19.83 -23.89
C SER A 806 -30.44 20.86 -22.84
N ARG A 807 -30.35 20.47 -21.56
CA ARG A 807 -30.52 21.41 -20.42
C ARG A 807 -29.33 22.34 -20.24
N LEU A 808 -28.20 22.06 -20.89
CA LEU A 808 -27.03 22.95 -20.96
C LEU A 808 -27.26 23.96 -22.10
N PRO A 809 -27.43 25.26 -21.80
CA PRO A 809 -27.65 26.28 -22.83
C PRO A 809 -26.37 26.50 -23.65
N GLU A 810 -26.51 26.60 -24.97
CA GLU A 810 -25.37 26.83 -25.86
C GLU A 810 -24.91 28.30 -25.82
N PHE A 811 -23.61 28.52 -26.03
CA PHE A 811 -23.09 29.83 -26.40
C PHE A 811 -23.21 30.00 -27.91
N SER A 812 -23.74 31.13 -28.36
CA SER A 812 -23.65 31.54 -29.76
C SER A 812 -22.20 31.77 -30.16
N GLU A 813 -21.88 31.74 -31.45
CA GLU A 813 -20.50 32.01 -31.92
C GLU A 813 -20.01 33.40 -31.50
N THR A 814 -20.90 34.40 -31.49
CA THR A 814 -20.59 35.74 -30.96
C THR A 814 -20.26 35.73 -29.48
N GLU A 815 -20.92 34.89 -28.69
CA GLU A 815 -20.64 34.75 -27.25
C GLU A 815 -19.34 33.99 -27.00
N LYS A 816 -19.06 32.92 -27.75
CA LYS A 816 -17.78 32.21 -27.64
C LYS A 816 -16.59 33.13 -27.91
N GLN A 817 -16.70 34.00 -28.93
CA GLN A 817 -15.65 35.00 -29.23
C GLN A 817 -15.59 36.15 -28.22
N LEU A 818 -16.68 36.43 -27.50
CA LEU A 818 -16.67 37.40 -26.42
C LEU A 818 -15.91 36.84 -25.20
N ILE A 819 -16.17 35.57 -24.87
CA ILE A 819 -15.63 34.85 -23.71
C ILE A 819 -14.13 34.56 -23.88
N LYS A 820 -13.74 34.00 -25.03
CA LYS A 820 -12.34 33.76 -25.40
C LYS A 820 -11.64 35.08 -25.68
#